data_AF-A0A2E1FTA9-F1
#
_entry.id   AF-A0A2E1FTA9-F1
#
_cell.length_a   1.000
_cell.length_b   1.000
_cell.length_c   1.000
_cell.angle_alpha   90.00
_cell.angle_beta   90.00
_cell.angle_gamma   90.00
#
_symmetry.space_group_name_H-M   'P 1'
#
loop_
_entity.id
_entity.type
_entity.pdbx_description
1 polymer ?
#
loop_
_entity_poly.entity_id
_entity_poly.type
_entity_poly.pdbx_seq_one_letter_code
_entity_poly.pdbx_strand_id
1 'polypeptide(L)'
;MKLIFRHLIVAIAVMTIPFMGQSQCNTTVSFDVTLGGGQSTSQNMFLTGTLTQIQFNLNFSAGGGEWPADMIAVITGANGNCMAGEGYNINPPSTCYDIDFPTSWTSSANGFYTYTVSAVAAGISGDGTWFFDLQNGWNFGTASANYDLDIILFGVCDQGDCMDPLACNFNPDASFEDNSFCEYPSFGYDCFGDCITDTDSDGICDMFEIGGCTDVFACNFMILATDNDGSCAYANSDEDCNGNNLLPTFNNAPDDMDVTCSNVPSPPTVYASISSFASEFEEQHNPDGNCYAAEWTVTVEMDETTIEGSCPGNYTIIRHWLGTDCMDRQVEYSQTINVIDNTPPSFVGGTAPISTTCPILPEFENAVAQDACSSPVTYDIDEESILMGECEGRYSIYRLVTATDACGNSATVEQVIEVNDESGPIWTELLPEQVISSSIETEDFGMPFAEDLCSGVNIELVSELGPGTCPLAVELTRTFIATDECGNESVPFVQIVNEDTDLVTYVESTSDALCSYSSDGSVDIFVTGAVPPYDIYFGNYDPSSLPEGEYSVSVSDDNLCATTLEFSIFAPPAIQLSLESTEPNCTEPNSGTVTASAAGGTGELTFDWDGIDPLSVSGGDYSISVEDENGCTVSEEITVNSAVIPVEGEIDGYTEVMFGDSSVYEYSYTAGSSYEWTFSGADSLVVSDIFAISLLWATEGPGFVCVQETNAFGCIGEQVCIEINVSVGLEELINEDSDLTDGLFAFPNPSTGQFTCKLPKVLMGTSDWRLIDMRGSVAARGVLIATEARLHEFNFSDIVAGNYLLLIGDKATAVQIER
;
A
#
# COMPACT_ATOMS: atom_id res chain seq x y z
N MET A 1 -89.37 -20.39 -5.84
CA MET A 1 -90.03 -19.95 -7.09
C MET A 1 -89.43 -20.67 -8.30
N LYS A 2 -89.82 -21.93 -8.55
CA LYS A 2 -90.05 -22.39 -9.94
C LYS A 2 -91.35 -21.73 -10.36
N LEU A 3 -91.39 -21.09 -11.52
CA LEU A 3 -92.64 -20.59 -12.09
C LEU A 3 -92.74 -21.06 -13.56
N ILE A 4 -93.80 -21.84 -13.79
CA ILE A 4 -94.68 -21.91 -14.98
C ILE A 4 -94.12 -22.47 -16.30
N PHE A 5 -94.61 -23.64 -16.74
CA PHE A 5 -95.69 -23.75 -17.75
C PHE A 5 -96.09 -25.20 -18.08
N ARG A 6 -97.38 -25.49 -17.82
CA ARG A 6 -98.20 -26.60 -18.34
C ARG A 6 -98.48 -26.40 -19.83
N HIS A 7 -98.73 -27.50 -20.56
CA HIS A 7 -99.84 -27.79 -21.50
C HIS A 7 -99.59 -29.23 -22.02
N LEU A 8 -100.52 -30.19 -22.01
CA LEU A 8 -101.74 -30.23 -22.83
C LEU A 8 -102.68 -31.37 -22.36
N ILE A 9 -103.96 -31.08 -22.53
CA ILE A 9 -105.21 -31.84 -22.34
C ILE A 9 -105.23 -33.24 -23.00
N VAL A 10 -105.95 -34.21 -22.39
CA VAL A 10 -107.07 -35.02 -22.96
C VAL A 10 -107.37 -36.21 -22.03
N ALA A 11 -108.59 -36.28 -21.45
CA ALA A 11 -109.45 -37.48 -21.41
C ALA A 11 -110.70 -37.32 -20.52
N ILE A 12 -111.90 -37.42 -21.12
CA ILE A 12 -113.14 -37.97 -20.51
C ILE A 12 -113.60 -39.01 -21.53
N ALA A 13 -113.42 -40.31 -21.25
CA ALA A 13 -114.30 -41.21 -20.51
C ALA A 13 -115.52 -41.69 -21.32
N VAL A 14 -115.59 -43.01 -21.55
CA VAL A 14 -116.81 -43.75 -21.89
C VAL A 14 -116.87 -44.99 -20.98
N MET A 15 -117.54 -44.79 -19.86
CA MET A 15 -118.64 -45.59 -19.31
C MET A 15 -118.87 -47.00 -19.91
N THR A 16 -118.63 -48.04 -19.10
CA THR A 16 -119.52 -49.22 -18.95
C THR A 16 -119.48 -49.70 -17.50
N ILE A 17 -120.64 -49.61 -16.85
CA ILE A 17 -120.98 -50.13 -15.51
C ILE A 17 -121.31 -51.66 -15.62
N PRO A 18 -121.60 -52.39 -14.53
CA PRO A 18 -120.79 -53.49 -14.01
C PRO A 18 -121.41 -54.88 -14.29
N PHE A 19 -120.60 -55.94 -14.22
CA PHE A 19 -121.12 -57.24 -13.78
C PHE A 19 -121.01 -57.27 -12.26
N MET A 20 -122.15 -57.35 -11.59
CA MET A 20 -122.23 -57.58 -10.15
C MET A 20 -121.53 -58.90 -9.81
N GLY A 21 -120.73 -58.86 -8.74
CA GLY A 21 -120.04 -60.00 -8.18
C GLY A 21 -120.98 -61.00 -7.52
N GLN A 22 -120.51 -62.24 -7.40
CA GLN A 22 -120.90 -63.06 -6.26
C GLN A 22 -119.79 -62.89 -5.21
N SER A 23 -120.12 -62.23 -4.11
CA SER A 23 -119.29 -62.20 -2.91
C SER A 23 -119.17 -63.63 -2.38
N GLN A 24 -117.93 -64.13 -2.28
CA GLN A 24 -117.66 -65.33 -1.52
C GLN A 24 -117.79 -64.99 -0.03
N CYS A 25 -118.90 -65.37 0.58
CA CYS A 25 -119.06 -65.29 2.05
C CYS A 25 -118.58 -66.60 2.67
N ASN A 26 -117.84 -66.52 3.77
CA ASN A 26 -117.49 -67.67 4.58
C ASN A 26 -118.05 -67.51 6.00
N THR A 27 -118.30 -68.63 6.66
CA THR A 27 -118.63 -68.67 8.08
C THR A 27 -117.74 -69.70 8.75
N THR A 28 -117.42 -69.48 10.02
CA THR A 28 -116.50 -70.34 10.77
C THR A 28 -117.21 -70.97 11.94
N VAL A 29 -117.03 -72.27 12.10
CA VAL A 29 -117.40 -73.02 13.30
C VAL A 29 -116.13 -73.37 14.05
N SER A 30 -115.93 -72.74 15.20
CA SER A 30 -114.72 -72.90 16.01
C SER A 30 -114.97 -73.83 17.19
N PHE A 31 -114.04 -74.74 17.43
CA PHE A 31 -113.98 -75.58 18.61
C PHE A 31 -112.67 -75.29 19.34
N ASP A 32 -112.72 -74.67 20.51
CA ASP A 32 -111.58 -74.59 21.44
C ASP A 32 -111.92 -75.41 22.68
N VAL A 33 -111.51 -76.69 22.68
CA VAL A 33 -111.92 -77.67 23.68
C VAL A 33 -110.79 -78.62 24.09
N THR A 34 -110.72 -78.92 25.40
CA THR A 34 -109.93 -80.03 25.92
C THR A 34 -110.81 -81.28 25.99
N LEU A 35 -110.50 -82.30 25.19
CA LEU A 35 -111.21 -83.58 25.21
C LEU A 35 -110.30 -84.69 25.73
N GLY A 36 -110.71 -85.34 26.82
CA GLY A 36 -110.12 -86.61 27.25
C GLY A 36 -110.46 -87.74 26.28
N GLY A 37 -109.72 -88.83 26.36
CA GLY A 37 -109.96 -90.01 25.53
C GLY A 37 -111.43 -90.48 25.54
N GLY A 38 -112.02 -90.58 24.35
CA GLY A 38 -113.38 -91.06 24.10
C GLY A 38 -114.45 -89.97 24.21
N GLN A 39 -114.12 -88.77 24.68
CA GLN A 39 -115.07 -87.67 24.82
C GLN A 39 -115.31 -86.95 23.49
N SER A 40 -116.56 -86.53 23.26
CA SER A 40 -116.98 -85.73 22.12
C SER A 40 -117.64 -84.43 22.55
N THR A 41 -117.58 -83.44 21.66
CA THR A 41 -118.36 -82.22 21.71
C THR A 41 -119.06 -82.03 20.38
N SER A 42 -120.16 -81.30 20.37
CA SER A 42 -120.87 -81.01 19.14
C SER A 42 -121.43 -79.61 19.13
N GLN A 43 -121.46 -79.03 17.94
CA GLN A 43 -122.09 -77.76 17.65
C GLN A 43 -123.01 -77.93 16.46
N ASN A 44 -124.01 -77.08 16.37
CA ASN A 44 -124.83 -76.99 15.18
C ASN A 44 -125.04 -75.53 14.81
N MET A 45 -125.24 -75.29 13.53
CA MET A 45 -125.45 -73.96 12.98
C MET A 45 -126.46 -74.06 11.86
N PHE A 46 -127.40 -73.11 11.83
CA PHE A 46 -128.30 -72.99 10.70
C PHE A 46 -127.58 -72.26 9.56
N LEU A 47 -127.53 -72.88 8.40
CA LEU A 47 -126.78 -72.43 7.23
C LEU A 47 -127.69 -72.42 6.02
N THR A 48 -127.70 -71.32 5.26
CA THR A 48 -128.44 -71.14 4.00
C THR A 48 -127.52 -70.70 2.87
N GLY A 49 -127.50 -71.46 1.78
CA GLY A 49 -126.65 -71.24 0.62
C GLY A 49 -125.91 -72.51 0.19
N THR A 50 -125.07 -72.37 -0.83
CA THR A 50 -124.38 -73.51 -1.44
C THR A 50 -122.93 -73.57 -0.96
N LEU A 51 -122.62 -74.61 -0.19
CA LEU A 51 -121.26 -74.84 0.28
C LEU A 51 -120.34 -75.27 -0.88
N THR A 52 -119.24 -74.54 -1.06
CA THR A 52 -118.27 -74.78 -2.14
C THR A 52 -117.02 -75.49 -1.64
N GLN A 53 -116.52 -75.12 -0.47
CA GLN A 53 -115.27 -75.62 0.09
C GLN A 53 -115.32 -75.59 1.62
N ILE A 54 -114.59 -76.50 2.27
CA ILE A 54 -114.35 -76.50 3.71
C ILE A 54 -112.85 -76.45 3.97
N GLN A 55 -112.44 -75.59 4.90
CA GLN A 55 -111.08 -75.57 5.43
C GLN A 55 -111.10 -75.91 6.91
N PHE A 56 -110.21 -76.80 7.32
CA PHE A 56 -109.90 -77.13 8.70
C PHE A 56 -108.58 -76.48 9.08
N ASN A 57 -108.57 -75.73 10.16
CA ASN A 57 -107.39 -75.12 10.77
C ASN A 57 -107.31 -75.61 12.21
N LEU A 58 -106.46 -76.59 12.47
CA LEU A 58 -106.31 -77.22 13.78
C LEU A 58 -105.00 -76.80 14.44
N ASN A 59 -105.07 -76.18 15.61
CA ASN A 59 -103.97 -76.10 16.55
C ASN A 59 -104.11 -77.21 17.59
N PHE A 60 -103.24 -78.23 17.51
CA PHE A 60 -103.29 -79.40 18.38
C PHE A 60 -102.18 -79.35 19.43
N SER A 61 -102.56 -79.55 20.70
CA SER A 61 -101.59 -79.81 21.76
C SER A 61 -102.04 -80.91 22.72
N ALA A 62 -101.18 -81.93 22.88
CA ALA A 62 -101.40 -83.04 23.80
C ALA A 62 -100.10 -83.46 24.50
N GLY A 63 -100.21 -83.99 25.72
CA GLY A 63 -99.08 -84.46 26.52
C GLY A 63 -99.01 -85.98 26.54
N GLY A 64 -97.95 -86.59 25.99
CA GLY A 64 -97.72 -88.04 26.06
C GLY A 64 -97.54 -88.78 24.74
N GLY A 65 -97.29 -88.08 23.62
CA GLY A 65 -97.06 -88.70 22.31
C GLY A 65 -98.33 -89.07 21.56
N GLU A 66 -99.42 -88.36 21.83
CA GLU A 66 -100.72 -88.48 21.15
C GLU A 66 -100.70 -87.79 19.78
N TRP A 67 -101.44 -88.32 18.81
CA TRP A 67 -101.36 -87.90 17.40
C TRP A 67 -102.62 -87.06 17.08
N PRO A 68 -102.53 -85.94 16.32
CA PRO A 68 -103.71 -85.25 15.80
C PRO A 68 -104.65 -86.20 15.04
N ALA A 69 -104.07 -87.24 14.44
CA ALA A 69 -104.79 -88.34 13.79
C ALA A 69 -105.71 -89.15 14.71
N ASP A 70 -105.79 -88.95 16.02
CA ASP A 70 -106.83 -89.59 16.85
C ASP A 70 -108.12 -88.75 16.95
N MET A 71 -108.14 -87.56 16.34
CA MET A 71 -109.33 -86.72 16.22
C MET A 71 -110.25 -87.24 15.11
N ILE A 72 -111.54 -87.34 15.39
CA ILE A 72 -112.57 -87.50 14.37
C ILE A 72 -113.45 -86.25 14.34
N ALA A 73 -113.55 -85.62 13.16
CA ALA A 73 -114.45 -84.51 12.90
C ALA A 73 -115.51 -84.97 11.89
N VAL A 74 -116.78 -84.94 12.29
CA VAL A 74 -117.92 -85.31 11.47
C VAL A 74 -118.75 -84.07 11.18
N ILE A 75 -118.98 -83.79 9.90
CA ILE A 75 -119.83 -82.70 9.45
C ILE A 75 -121.03 -83.30 8.73
N THR A 76 -122.22 -83.02 9.25
CA THR A 76 -123.48 -83.47 8.65
C THR A 76 -124.23 -82.26 8.11
N GLY A 77 -124.45 -82.26 6.79
CA GLY A 77 -125.20 -81.22 6.11
C GLY A 77 -126.70 -81.31 6.36
N ALA A 78 -127.42 -80.21 6.15
CA ALA A 78 -128.87 -80.16 6.31
C ALA A 78 -129.62 -81.18 5.41
N ASN A 79 -129.03 -81.57 4.28
CA ASN A 79 -129.56 -82.63 3.41
C ASN A 79 -129.41 -84.05 3.99
N GLY A 80 -128.80 -84.20 5.17
CA GLY A 80 -128.59 -85.46 5.88
C GLY A 80 -127.36 -86.26 5.42
N ASN A 81 -126.64 -85.81 4.39
CA ASN A 81 -125.36 -86.40 4.01
C ASN A 81 -124.27 -85.92 4.98
N CYS A 82 -123.25 -86.73 5.20
CA CYS A 82 -122.14 -86.39 6.08
C CYS A 82 -120.78 -86.66 5.44
N MET A 83 -119.78 -85.91 5.87
CA MET A 83 -118.37 -86.24 5.68
C MET A 83 -117.67 -86.34 7.03
N ALA A 84 -116.72 -87.24 7.14
CA ALA A 84 -115.99 -87.47 8.37
C ALA A 84 -114.53 -87.76 8.03
N GLY A 85 -113.60 -87.13 8.76
CA GLY A 85 -112.18 -87.44 8.59
C GLY A 85 -111.73 -88.54 9.54
N GLU A 86 -111.08 -89.56 8.98
CA GLU A 86 -110.71 -90.76 9.74
C GLU A 86 -109.65 -90.49 10.81
N GLY A 87 -109.87 -91.09 11.99
CA GLY A 87 -108.90 -91.12 13.07
C GLY A 87 -108.26 -92.50 13.21
N TYR A 88 -106.96 -92.59 13.53
CA TYR A 88 -106.16 -93.82 13.52
C TYR A 88 -106.77 -94.98 14.32
N ASN A 89 -107.45 -94.69 15.43
CA ASN A 89 -108.07 -95.68 16.31
C ASN A 89 -109.61 -95.77 16.22
N ILE A 90 -110.26 -94.88 15.47
CA ILE A 90 -111.72 -94.87 15.25
C ILE A 90 -112.01 -94.58 13.78
N ASN A 91 -112.53 -95.59 13.08
CA ASN A 91 -112.97 -95.42 11.70
C ASN A 91 -114.27 -94.60 11.65
N PRO A 92 -114.40 -93.68 10.68
CA PRO A 92 -115.61 -92.88 10.53
C PRO A 92 -116.82 -93.76 10.19
N PRO A 93 -118.06 -93.28 10.45
CA PRO A 93 -119.25 -94.01 10.07
C PRO A 93 -119.22 -94.32 8.57
N SER A 94 -119.32 -95.61 8.19
CA SER A 94 -119.15 -96.06 6.79
C SER A 94 -120.15 -95.45 5.79
N THR A 95 -121.15 -94.72 6.28
CA THR A 95 -122.14 -93.99 5.51
C THR A 95 -121.72 -92.55 5.16
N CYS A 96 -120.71 -92.00 5.84
CA CYS A 96 -120.18 -90.67 5.57
C CYS A 96 -119.07 -90.75 4.52
N TYR A 97 -118.91 -89.68 3.75
CA TYR A 97 -117.78 -89.52 2.85
C TYR A 97 -116.48 -89.38 3.66
N ASP A 98 -115.55 -90.30 3.45
CA ASP A 98 -114.30 -90.37 4.19
C ASP A 98 -113.31 -89.31 3.71
N ILE A 99 -112.68 -88.62 4.66
CA ILE A 99 -111.66 -87.61 4.38
C ILE A 99 -110.30 -88.18 4.80
N ASP A 100 -109.48 -88.50 3.81
CA ASP A 100 -108.08 -88.89 4.04
C ASP A 100 -107.26 -87.65 4.46
N PHE A 101 -107.10 -87.41 5.77
CA PHE A 101 -106.24 -86.33 6.24
C PHE A 101 -104.77 -86.56 5.79
N PRO A 102 -104.03 -85.49 5.44
CA PRO A 102 -102.65 -85.63 4.95
C PRO A 102 -101.74 -86.35 5.95
N THR A 103 -100.74 -87.10 5.46
CA THR A 103 -99.78 -87.83 6.33
C THR A 103 -98.98 -86.94 7.30
N SER A 104 -98.99 -85.62 7.11
CA SER A 104 -98.42 -84.67 8.09
C SER A 104 -99.25 -84.58 9.38
N TRP A 105 -100.55 -84.87 9.33
CA TRP A 105 -101.46 -84.91 10.49
C TRP A 105 -101.32 -86.22 11.29
N THR A 106 -100.55 -87.20 10.81
CA THR A 106 -100.24 -88.46 11.49
C THR A 106 -98.87 -88.41 12.19
N SER A 107 -98.48 -87.27 12.75
CA SER A 107 -97.24 -87.15 13.55
C SER A 107 -97.56 -86.86 15.01
N SER A 108 -96.74 -87.34 15.96
CA SER A 108 -96.93 -87.09 17.40
C SER A 108 -96.50 -85.68 17.86
N ALA A 109 -96.38 -84.73 16.93
CA ALA A 109 -95.91 -83.38 17.21
C ALA A 109 -97.09 -82.46 17.52
N ASN A 110 -96.99 -81.68 18.58
CA ASN A 110 -97.91 -80.57 18.81
C ASN A 110 -97.63 -79.47 17.78
N GLY A 111 -98.67 -78.86 17.22
CA GLY A 111 -98.53 -77.85 16.16
C GLY A 111 -99.84 -77.47 15.48
N PHE A 112 -99.73 -76.55 14.52
CA PHE A 112 -100.84 -76.05 13.72
C PHE A 112 -100.88 -76.74 12.35
N TYR A 113 -102.08 -77.15 11.95
CA TYR A 113 -102.33 -77.95 10.77
C TYR A 113 -103.50 -77.36 9.98
N THR A 114 -103.30 -77.11 8.69
CA THR A 114 -104.36 -76.66 7.80
C THR A 114 -104.61 -77.70 6.73
N TYR A 115 -105.89 -78.00 6.47
CA TYR A 115 -106.31 -78.87 5.38
C TYR A 115 -107.59 -78.34 4.76
N THR A 116 -107.62 -78.26 3.43
CA THR A 116 -108.77 -77.74 2.71
C THR A 116 -109.29 -78.79 1.73
N VAL A 117 -110.59 -79.04 1.78
CA VAL A 117 -111.28 -80.04 0.95
C VAL A 117 -112.47 -79.42 0.25
N SER A 118 -112.71 -79.85 -1.00
CA SER A 118 -113.91 -79.45 -1.74
C SER A 118 -115.14 -80.14 -1.15
N ALA A 119 -116.12 -79.36 -0.70
CA ALA A 119 -117.38 -79.88 -0.15
C ALA A 119 -118.24 -80.57 -1.23
N VAL A 120 -118.01 -80.22 -2.50
CA VAL A 120 -118.76 -80.75 -3.65
C VAL A 120 -118.57 -82.26 -3.81
N ALA A 121 -117.37 -82.79 -3.48
CA ALA A 121 -117.07 -84.22 -3.59
C ALA A 121 -117.81 -85.08 -2.53
N ALA A 122 -118.09 -84.51 -1.36
CA ALA A 122 -118.81 -85.16 -0.27
C ALA A 122 -120.35 -85.05 -0.39
N GLY A 123 -120.86 -84.24 -1.33
CA GLY A 123 -122.31 -84.09 -1.55
C GLY A 123 -123.07 -83.49 -0.37
N ILE A 124 -122.39 -82.82 0.55
CA ILE A 124 -123.00 -82.12 1.69
C ILE A 124 -123.35 -80.68 1.25
N SER A 125 -124.62 -80.35 1.29
CA SER A 125 -125.14 -79.04 0.89
C SER A 125 -126.57 -78.87 1.39
N GLY A 126 -127.13 -77.68 1.22
CA GLY A 126 -128.55 -77.41 1.46
C GLY A 126 -128.81 -76.54 2.68
N ASP A 127 -129.93 -75.85 2.60
CA ASP A 127 -130.38 -74.89 3.59
C ASP A 127 -131.00 -75.61 4.78
N GLY A 128 -130.50 -75.35 5.99
CA GLY A 128 -131.02 -75.96 7.21
C GLY A 128 -129.99 -76.01 8.33
N THR A 129 -130.27 -76.79 9.38
CA THR A 129 -129.34 -76.98 10.49
C THR A 129 -128.27 -78.00 10.11
N TRP A 130 -127.02 -77.57 10.14
CA TRP A 130 -125.84 -78.40 9.98
C TRP A 130 -125.28 -78.76 11.35
N PHE A 131 -124.76 -79.97 11.48
CA PHE A 131 -124.19 -80.49 12.72
C PHE A 131 -122.71 -80.78 12.54
N PHE A 132 -121.91 -80.38 13.53
CA PHE A 132 -120.46 -80.51 13.57
C PHE A 132 -120.12 -81.24 14.87
N ASP A 133 -119.64 -82.47 14.77
CA ASP A 133 -119.27 -83.29 15.90
C ASP A 133 -117.75 -83.50 15.90
N LEU A 134 -117.12 -83.27 17.04
CA LEU A 134 -115.69 -83.46 17.25
C LEU A 134 -115.47 -84.45 18.40
N GLN A 135 -114.67 -85.50 18.19
CA GLN A 135 -114.38 -86.49 19.22
C GLN A 135 -112.89 -86.83 19.26
N ASN A 136 -112.36 -87.01 20.48
CA ASN A 136 -111.06 -87.63 20.71
C ASN A 136 -111.20 -89.15 20.72
N GLY A 137 -110.62 -89.84 19.74
CA GLY A 137 -110.80 -91.27 19.50
C GLY A 137 -110.00 -92.21 20.41
N TRP A 138 -109.24 -91.69 21.38
CA TRP A 138 -108.44 -92.50 22.30
C TRP A 138 -109.28 -93.15 23.41
N ASN A 139 -109.32 -94.49 23.56
CA ASN A 139 -110.22 -95.14 24.53
C ASN A 139 -109.56 -95.65 25.84
N PHE A 140 -108.26 -95.46 26.07
CA PHE A 140 -107.56 -96.00 27.26
C PHE A 140 -106.48 -95.08 27.86
N GLY A 141 -106.78 -94.40 28.98
CA GLY A 141 -105.83 -93.63 29.79
C GLY A 141 -106.15 -92.12 29.89
N THR A 142 -105.76 -91.47 30.99
CA THR A 142 -106.10 -90.07 31.37
C THR A 142 -105.43 -88.98 30.54
N ALA A 143 -105.10 -89.26 29.29
CA ALA A 143 -104.47 -88.28 28.43
C ALA A 143 -105.56 -87.48 27.70
N SER A 144 -105.44 -86.17 27.79
CA SER A 144 -106.40 -85.17 27.31
C SER A 144 -105.70 -84.30 26.29
N ALA A 145 -106.35 -84.11 25.14
CA ALA A 145 -105.84 -83.29 24.06
C ALA A 145 -106.64 -82.00 23.94
N ASN A 146 -105.94 -80.89 23.71
CA ASN A 146 -106.55 -79.61 23.38
C ASN A 146 -106.64 -79.50 21.86
N TYR A 147 -107.88 -79.40 21.37
CA TYR A 147 -108.20 -79.12 19.98
C TYR A 147 -108.73 -77.69 19.90
N ASP A 148 -107.96 -76.83 19.25
CA ASP A 148 -108.39 -75.52 18.78
C ASP A 148 -108.56 -75.61 17.26
N LEU A 149 -109.77 -76.00 16.83
CA LEU A 149 -110.14 -76.31 15.46
C LEU A 149 -111.15 -75.30 14.92
N ASP A 150 -110.74 -74.56 13.90
CA ASP A 150 -111.63 -73.75 13.08
C ASP A 150 -112.04 -74.51 11.81
N ILE A 151 -113.35 -74.72 11.64
CA ILE A 151 -113.95 -75.25 10.42
C ILE A 151 -114.58 -74.09 9.66
N ILE A 152 -113.92 -73.66 8.58
CA ILE A 152 -114.34 -72.53 7.75
C ILE A 152 -115.11 -73.06 6.54
N LEU A 153 -116.36 -72.63 6.41
CA LEU A 153 -117.32 -73.02 5.39
C LEU A 153 -117.50 -71.87 4.40
N PHE A 154 -117.19 -72.09 3.12
CA PHE A 154 -117.26 -71.06 2.09
C PHE A 154 -118.53 -71.22 1.22
N GLY A 155 -119.43 -70.21 1.20
CA GLY A 155 -120.55 -70.09 0.23
C GLY A 155 -121.99 -69.97 0.78
N VAL A 156 -122.21 -69.51 2.02
CA VAL A 156 -123.52 -69.57 2.71
C VAL A 156 -123.85 -68.24 3.43
N CYS A 157 -124.91 -67.50 3.04
CA CYS A 157 -125.53 -66.35 3.77
C CYS A 157 -126.95 -66.02 3.22
N ASP A 158 -127.93 -65.73 4.10
CA ASP A 158 -128.99 -64.70 3.92
C ASP A 158 -129.64 -64.33 5.29
N GLN A 159 -129.81 -63.03 5.57
CA GLN A 159 -130.40 -62.40 6.78
C GLN A 159 -131.56 -61.45 6.35
N GLY A 160 -132.59 -61.25 7.19
CA GLY A 160 -133.83 -60.49 6.87
C GLY A 160 -133.69 -58.96 6.63
N ASP A 161 -134.79 -58.26 6.30
CA ASP A 161 -134.79 -56.87 5.75
C ASP A 161 -135.86 -55.93 6.38
N CYS A 162 -135.72 -54.60 6.19
CA CYS A 162 -136.51 -53.53 6.83
C CYS A 162 -137.88 -53.27 6.15
N MET A 163 -138.98 -53.15 6.92
CA MET A 163 -140.32 -52.80 6.40
C MET A 163 -140.86 -51.43 6.86
N ASP A 164 -140.01 -50.49 7.31
CA ASP A 164 -140.41 -49.10 7.65
C ASP A 164 -140.31 -48.13 6.45
N PRO A 165 -141.41 -47.55 5.94
CA PRO A 165 -141.42 -46.68 4.74
C PRO A 165 -140.66 -45.34 4.87
N LEU A 166 -140.14 -44.99 6.05
CA LEU A 166 -139.29 -43.82 6.26
C LEU A 166 -137.78 -44.15 6.30
N ALA A 167 -137.42 -45.43 6.22
CA ALA A 167 -136.03 -45.90 6.20
C ALA A 167 -135.48 -45.95 4.76
N CYS A 168 -134.18 -45.70 4.62
CA CYS A 168 -133.43 -45.70 3.37
C CYS A 168 -133.39 -47.07 2.67
N ASN A 169 -133.46 -48.15 3.45
CA ASN A 169 -133.51 -49.53 2.97
C ASN A 169 -134.90 -50.16 3.14
N PHE A 170 -135.97 -49.35 3.05
CA PHE A 170 -137.35 -49.85 3.08
C PHE A 170 -137.62 -50.86 1.97
N ASN A 171 -137.98 -52.08 2.34
CA ASN A 171 -138.36 -53.16 1.45
C ASN A 171 -139.77 -53.69 1.76
N PRO A 172 -140.81 -53.28 1.00
CA PRO A 172 -142.19 -53.69 1.25
C PRO A 172 -142.49 -55.16 0.98
N ASP A 173 -141.57 -55.90 0.36
CA ASP A 173 -141.73 -57.31 -0.03
C ASP A 173 -140.93 -58.28 0.88
N ALA A 174 -140.37 -57.79 2.01
CA ALA A 174 -139.61 -58.61 2.95
C ALA A 174 -140.47 -59.72 3.57
N SER A 175 -139.96 -60.96 3.54
CA SER A 175 -140.66 -62.18 3.95
C SER A 175 -140.70 -62.42 5.46
N PHE A 176 -140.00 -61.60 6.25
CA PHE A 176 -140.05 -61.56 7.71
C PHE A 176 -139.74 -60.14 8.20
N GLU A 177 -140.59 -59.58 9.07
CA GLU A 177 -140.46 -58.20 9.59
C GLU A 177 -139.39 -58.15 10.69
N ASP A 178 -138.27 -57.47 10.42
CA ASP A 178 -137.28 -57.11 11.44
C ASP A 178 -136.86 -55.64 11.29
N ASN A 179 -137.65 -54.75 11.89
CA ASN A 179 -137.43 -53.29 11.83
C ASN A 179 -136.17 -52.82 12.61
N SER A 180 -135.36 -53.74 13.16
CA SER A 180 -134.03 -53.40 13.68
C SER A 180 -133.00 -53.20 12.56
N PHE A 181 -133.30 -53.62 11.33
CA PHE A 181 -132.49 -53.36 10.13
C PHE A 181 -132.84 -52.05 9.42
N CYS A 182 -133.81 -51.28 9.92
CA CYS A 182 -134.21 -50.03 9.27
C CYS A 182 -133.15 -48.94 9.45
N GLU A 183 -132.50 -48.58 8.35
CA GLU A 183 -131.47 -47.55 8.32
C GLU A 183 -132.08 -46.23 7.90
N TYR A 184 -131.92 -45.19 8.72
CA TYR A 184 -132.39 -43.84 8.44
C TYR A 184 -131.23 -42.98 8.00
N PRO A 185 -131.45 -41.94 7.16
CA PRO A 185 -130.36 -41.08 6.76
C PRO A 185 -129.85 -40.31 7.97
N SER A 186 -128.53 -40.25 8.14
CA SER A 186 -127.87 -39.48 9.20
C SER A 186 -128.25 -38.01 9.08
N PHE A 187 -128.41 -37.32 10.21
CA PHE A 187 -128.70 -35.88 10.21
C PHE A 187 -127.64 -35.14 9.39
N GLY A 188 -128.06 -34.41 8.35
CA GLY A 188 -127.17 -33.71 7.42
C GLY A 188 -126.72 -34.49 6.17
N TYR A 189 -127.16 -35.74 5.98
CA TYR A 189 -126.90 -36.55 4.78
C TYR A 189 -128.20 -37.14 4.22
N ASP A 190 -128.19 -37.57 2.97
CA ASP A 190 -129.30 -38.31 2.37
C ASP A 190 -129.15 -39.84 2.53
N CYS A 191 -130.11 -40.61 1.99
CA CYS A 191 -130.14 -42.07 2.12
C CYS A 191 -129.05 -42.83 1.37
N PHE A 192 -128.23 -42.13 0.56
CA PHE A 192 -127.07 -42.69 -0.11
C PHE A 192 -125.76 -42.32 0.61
N GLY A 193 -125.86 -41.62 1.75
CA GLY A 193 -124.72 -41.10 2.48
C GLY A 193 -124.11 -39.85 1.82
N ASP A 194 -124.79 -39.28 0.82
CA ASP A 194 -124.33 -38.07 0.15
C ASP A 194 -124.74 -36.84 0.97
N CYS A 195 -123.82 -35.90 1.04
CA CYS A 195 -124.06 -34.67 1.76
C CYS A 195 -125.14 -33.81 1.07
N ILE A 196 -126.10 -33.27 1.83
CA ILE A 196 -127.14 -32.39 1.28
C ILE A 196 -126.62 -30.98 0.89
N THR A 197 -125.46 -30.55 1.39
CA THR A 197 -124.70 -29.35 0.99
C THR A 197 -123.21 -29.51 1.32
N ASP A 198 -122.39 -29.75 0.31
CA ASP A 198 -120.93 -29.91 0.36
C ASP A 198 -120.33 -28.98 -0.73
N THR A 199 -119.78 -27.85 -0.30
CA THR A 199 -119.37 -26.74 -1.15
C THR A 199 -118.01 -26.97 -1.82
N ASP A 200 -117.08 -27.66 -1.17
CA ASP A 200 -115.72 -27.90 -1.67
C ASP A 200 -115.51 -29.32 -2.24
N SER A 201 -116.51 -30.18 -2.08
CA SER A 201 -116.60 -31.55 -2.61
C SER A 201 -115.57 -32.51 -2.00
N ASP A 202 -115.15 -32.29 -0.76
CA ASP A 202 -114.22 -33.15 -0.03
C ASP A 202 -114.90 -34.37 0.63
N GLY A 203 -116.25 -34.40 0.63
CA GLY A 203 -117.07 -35.50 1.17
C GLY A 203 -117.55 -35.31 2.60
N ILE A 204 -117.28 -34.17 3.25
CA ILE A 204 -117.83 -33.75 4.53
C ILE A 204 -118.87 -32.65 4.29
N CYS A 205 -119.98 -32.66 5.03
CA CYS A 205 -120.96 -31.59 4.85
C CYS A 205 -120.53 -30.27 5.46
N ASP A 206 -120.86 -29.16 4.78
CA ASP A 206 -120.58 -27.78 5.23
C ASP A 206 -120.96 -27.53 6.71
N MET A 207 -122.02 -28.18 7.19
CA MET A 207 -122.49 -28.02 8.57
C MET A 207 -121.71 -28.82 9.62
N PHE A 208 -120.83 -29.71 9.18
CA PHE A 208 -119.94 -30.55 9.98
C PHE A 208 -118.46 -30.24 9.74
N GLU A 209 -118.15 -29.32 8.83
CA GLU A 209 -116.80 -28.83 8.64
C GLU A 209 -116.32 -28.04 9.88
N ILE A 210 -115.14 -28.40 10.37
CA ILE A 210 -114.43 -27.64 11.40
C ILE A 210 -113.36 -26.83 10.68
N GLY A 211 -113.61 -25.52 10.53
CA GLY A 211 -112.65 -24.59 9.97
C GLY A 211 -111.40 -24.44 10.85
N GLY A 212 -110.22 -24.55 10.26
CA GLY A 212 -108.94 -24.32 10.91
C GLY A 212 -107.77 -24.72 10.01
N CYS A 213 -106.54 -24.62 10.50
CA CYS A 213 -105.39 -25.00 9.68
C CYS A 213 -105.26 -26.53 9.56
N THR A 214 -105.35 -27.03 8.32
CA THR A 214 -105.21 -28.46 7.99
C THR A 214 -103.79 -28.88 7.58
N ASP A 215 -102.85 -27.93 7.47
CA ASP A 215 -101.46 -28.20 7.13
C ASP A 215 -100.66 -28.64 8.38
N VAL A 216 -100.18 -29.89 8.38
CA VAL A 216 -99.43 -30.50 9.49
C VAL A 216 -98.14 -29.77 9.85
N PHE A 217 -97.62 -28.92 8.96
CA PHE A 217 -96.38 -28.16 9.17
C PHE A 217 -96.63 -26.71 9.60
N ALA A 218 -97.87 -26.30 9.83
CA ALA A 218 -98.19 -24.98 10.38
C ALA A 218 -98.15 -25.01 11.92
N CYS A 219 -97.73 -23.90 12.53
CA CYS A 219 -97.63 -23.74 13.99
C CYS A 219 -98.98 -23.83 14.71
N ASN A 220 -100.08 -23.56 14.01
CA ASN A 220 -101.44 -23.69 14.51
C ASN A 220 -102.21 -24.83 13.83
N PHE A 221 -101.51 -25.87 13.36
CA PHE A 221 -102.14 -27.08 12.84
C PHE A 221 -103.16 -27.64 13.82
N MET A 222 -104.36 -27.94 13.32
CA MET A 222 -105.44 -28.53 14.09
C MET A 222 -105.78 -29.90 13.50
N ILE A 223 -105.47 -30.97 14.24
CA ILE A 223 -105.74 -32.36 13.80
C ILE A 223 -107.23 -32.68 13.56
N LEU A 224 -108.13 -31.82 14.07
CA LEU A 224 -109.58 -31.95 13.92
C LEU A 224 -110.17 -30.99 12.88
N ALA A 225 -109.37 -30.10 12.30
CA ALA A 225 -109.84 -29.24 11.23
C ALA A 225 -110.07 -30.09 9.98
N THR A 226 -111.25 -29.96 9.40
CA THR A 226 -111.64 -30.68 8.19
C THR A 226 -111.73 -29.75 6.99
N ASP A 227 -111.83 -28.43 7.20
CA ASP A 227 -111.78 -27.41 6.16
C ASP A 227 -110.66 -26.39 6.45
N ASN A 228 -109.90 -26.02 5.42
CA ASN A 228 -108.85 -25.02 5.52
C ASN A 228 -109.42 -23.61 5.35
N ASP A 229 -109.63 -22.94 6.47
CA ASP A 229 -110.15 -21.57 6.51
C ASP A 229 -109.11 -20.48 6.16
N GLY A 230 -107.89 -20.87 5.79
CA GLY A 230 -106.78 -19.97 5.47
C GLY A 230 -106.09 -19.39 6.70
N SER A 231 -106.36 -19.91 7.91
CA SER A 231 -105.75 -19.44 9.16
C SER A 231 -104.35 -19.99 9.44
N CYS A 232 -103.77 -20.84 8.57
CA CYS A 232 -102.44 -21.41 8.78
C CYS A 232 -101.36 -20.35 9.02
N ALA A 233 -100.75 -20.40 10.19
CA ALA A 233 -99.64 -19.56 10.62
C ALA A 233 -98.38 -20.43 10.70
N TYR A 234 -97.31 -19.96 10.07
CA TYR A 234 -96.02 -20.63 10.05
C TYR A 234 -95.02 -19.87 10.90
N ALA A 235 -93.99 -20.56 11.38
CA ALA A 235 -92.93 -19.91 12.14
C ALA A 235 -92.15 -18.93 11.25
N ASN A 236 -91.55 -17.91 11.85
CA ASN A 236 -90.60 -17.05 11.15
C ASN A 236 -89.36 -17.87 10.79
N SER A 237 -88.57 -17.43 9.81
CA SER A 237 -87.41 -18.17 9.30
C SER A 237 -86.38 -18.58 10.36
N ASP A 238 -86.27 -17.81 11.43
CA ASP A 238 -85.23 -17.94 12.46
C ASP A 238 -85.81 -18.18 13.87
N GLU A 239 -87.11 -18.45 13.98
CA GLU A 239 -87.79 -18.69 15.26
C GLU A 239 -88.65 -19.96 15.17
N ASP A 240 -88.87 -20.64 16.30
CA ASP A 240 -89.86 -21.70 16.38
C ASP A 240 -91.29 -21.13 16.51
N CYS A 241 -92.30 -22.02 16.54
CA CYS A 241 -93.71 -21.64 16.69
C CYS A 241 -94.05 -20.92 18.01
N ASN A 242 -93.16 -20.95 19.01
CA ASN A 242 -93.32 -20.25 20.28
C ASN A 242 -92.53 -18.93 20.33
N GLY A 243 -91.85 -18.56 19.24
CA GLY A 243 -91.00 -17.37 19.16
C GLY A 243 -89.61 -17.56 19.80
N ASN A 244 -89.16 -18.79 20.01
CA ASN A 244 -87.79 -19.04 20.48
C ASN A 244 -86.80 -18.94 19.33
N ASN A 245 -85.66 -18.29 19.57
CA ASN A 245 -84.62 -18.09 18.57
C ASN A 245 -83.96 -19.42 18.17
N LEU A 246 -83.95 -19.72 16.87
CA LEU A 246 -83.33 -20.91 16.29
C LEU A 246 -81.89 -20.69 15.83
N LEU A 247 -81.42 -19.44 15.81
CA LEU A 247 -80.06 -19.10 15.42
C LEU A 247 -79.03 -19.70 16.40
N PRO A 248 -77.84 -20.09 15.91
CA PRO A 248 -76.74 -20.52 16.78
C PRO A 248 -76.25 -19.40 17.70
N THR A 249 -75.57 -19.76 18.78
CA THR A 249 -75.01 -18.80 19.76
C THR A 249 -73.52 -19.03 19.98
N PHE A 250 -72.72 -17.95 19.96
CA PHE A 250 -71.31 -18.00 20.34
C PHE A 250 -71.14 -18.23 21.83
N ASN A 251 -70.26 -19.16 22.20
CA ASN A 251 -70.04 -19.56 23.60
C ASN A 251 -68.91 -18.77 24.29
N ASN A 252 -67.98 -18.21 23.51
CA ASN A 252 -66.77 -17.55 24.00
C ASN A 252 -66.33 -16.37 23.10
N ALA A 253 -67.30 -15.54 22.69
CA ALA A 253 -67.02 -14.33 21.91
C ALA A 253 -66.03 -13.41 22.66
N PRO A 254 -64.94 -12.95 22.02
CA PRO A 254 -63.89 -12.18 22.70
C PRO A 254 -64.21 -10.69 22.79
N ASP A 255 -63.90 -10.06 23.94
CA ASP A 255 -64.13 -8.62 24.16
C ASP A 255 -63.17 -7.71 23.36
N ASP A 256 -63.59 -6.47 23.07
CA ASP A 256 -62.74 -5.42 22.50
C ASP A 256 -61.54 -5.07 23.42
N MET A 257 -60.41 -4.67 22.84
CA MET A 257 -59.20 -4.34 23.62
C MET A 257 -58.25 -3.35 22.94
N ASP A 258 -57.41 -2.71 23.76
CA ASP A 258 -56.29 -1.87 23.29
C ASP A 258 -54.96 -2.58 23.61
N VAL A 259 -54.06 -2.66 22.63
CA VAL A 259 -52.76 -3.33 22.76
C VAL A 259 -51.64 -2.52 22.13
N THR A 260 -50.40 -2.82 22.52
CA THR A 260 -49.25 -2.40 21.76
C THR A 260 -49.06 -3.35 20.56
N CYS A 261 -48.58 -2.81 19.46
CA CYS A 261 -48.04 -3.48 18.28
C CYS A 261 -47.15 -4.71 18.59
N SER A 262 -46.38 -4.66 19.67
CA SER A 262 -45.54 -5.77 20.14
C SER A 262 -46.31 -6.91 20.84
N ASN A 263 -47.58 -6.71 21.18
CA ASN A 263 -48.42 -7.61 21.95
C ASN A 263 -49.81 -7.82 21.32
N VAL A 264 -49.90 -7.83 19.99
CA VAL A 264 -51.16 -8.16 19.31
C VAL A 264 -51.47 -9.66 19.49
N PRO A 265 -52.59 -10.02 20.15
CA PRO A 265 -52.92 -11.42 20.40
C PRO A 265 -53.35 -12.12 19.11
N SER A 266 -52.90 -13.36 18.92
CA SER A 266 -53.41 -14.24 17.86
C SER A 266 -54.94 -14.43 17.98
N PRO A 267 -55.68 -14.64 16.87
CA PRO A 267 -57.12 -14.82 16.92
C PRO A 267 -57.49 -16.01 17.83
N PRO A 268 -58.37 -15.81 18.83
CA PRO A 268 -58.83 -16.90 19.67
C PRO A 268 -59.70 -17.86 18.85
N THR A 269 -59.70 -19.14 19.21
CA THR A 269 -60.67 -20.07 18.65
C THR A 269 -62.03 -19.81 19.29
N VAL A 270 -62.99 -19.35 18.47
CA VAL A 270 -64.38 -19.12 18.87
C VAL A 270 -65.21 -20.32 18.47
N TYR A 271 -66.05 -20.81 19.39
CA TYR A 271 -66.98 -21.90 19.14
C TYR A 271 -68.40 -21.43 19.36
N ALA A 272 -69.31 -21.97 18.55
CA ALA A 272 -70.74 -21.74 18.67
C ALA A 272 -71.48 -23.06 18.93
N SER A 273 -72.63 -22.96 19.59
CA SER A 273 -73.56 -24.07 19.77
C SER A 273 -74.84 -23.80 18.99
N ILE A 274 -75.47 -24.86 18.50
CA ILE A 274 -76.80 -24.77 17.89
C ILE A 274 -77.79 -24.25 18.94
N SER A 275 -78.89 -23.62 18.49
CA SER A 275 -79.98 -23.29 19.40
C SER A 275 -80.52 -24.57 20.06
N SER A 276 -80.84 -24.50 21.35
CA SER A 276 -81.49 -25.61 22.07
C SER A 276 -82.87 -25.97 21.52
N PHE A 277 -83.47 -25.11 20.71
CA PHE A 277 -84.80 -25.29 20.12
C PHE A 277 -84.74 -25.74 18.64
N ALA A 278 -83.58 -25.60 17.98
CA ALA A 278 -83.41 -25.86 16.55
C ALA A 278 -83.65 -27.32 16.16
N SER A 279 -83.04 -28.28 16.86
CA SER A 279 -83.14 -29.69 16.48
C SER A 279 -84.57 -30.24 16.61
N GLU A 280 -85.28 -29.87 17.67
CA GLU A 280 -86.65 -30.33 17.94
C GLU A 280 -87.64 -29.70 16.95
N PHE A 281 -87.47 -28.42 16.63
CA PHE A 281 -88.31 -27.73 15.66
C PHE A 281 -88.22 -28.34 14.26
N GLU A 282 -87.01 -28.60 13.76
CA GLU A 282 -86.79 -29.16 12.41
C GLU A 282 -87.23 -30.63 12.29
N GLU A 283 -87.16 -31.42 13.37
CA GLU A 283 -87.69 -32.79 13.37
C GLU A 283 -89.20 -32.82 13.14
N GLN A 284 -89.92 -31.84 13.69
CA GLN A 284 -91.38 -31.76 13.57
C GLN A 284 -91.84 -31.08 12.28
N HIS A 285 -91.14 -30.03 11.83
CA HIS A 285 -91.63 -29.16 10.75
C HIS A 285 -90.87 -29.31 9.42
N ASN A 286 -89.71 -29.97 9.42
CA ASN A 286 -88.89 -30.20 8.22
C ASN A 286 -88.15 -31.57 8.28
N PRO A 287 -88.88 -32.69 8.46
CA PRO A 287 -88.27 -33.99 8.76
C PRO A 287 -87.36 -34.52 7.64
N ASP A 288 -87.67 -34.22 6.38
CA ASP A 288 -86.87 -34.64 5.22
C ASP A 288 -85.63 -33.76 4.98
N GLY A 289 -85.59 -32.56 5.58
CA GLY A 289 -84.50 -31.59 5.47
C GLY A 289 -83.65 -31.44 6.73
N ASN A 290 -83.99 -32.12 7.84
CA ASN A 290 -83.35 -31.97 9.14
C ASN A 290 -81.88 -32.46 9.15
N CYS A 291 -80.94 -31.52 9.05
CA CYS A 291 -79.51 -31.81 9.13
C CYS A 291 -79.01 -32.13 10.56
N TYR A 292 -79.74 -31.70 11.61
CA TYR A 292 -79.35 -31.95 13.01
C TYR A 292 -79.41 -33.44 13.38
N ALA A 293 -80.15 -34.26 12.62
CA ALA A 293 -80.15 -35.71 12.82
C ALA A 293 -78.79 -36.36 12.51
N ALA A 294 -77.95 -35.72 11.68
CA ALA A 294 -76.65 -36.24 11.27
C ALA A 294 -75.49 -35.64 12.08
N GLU A 295 -75.43 -34.31 12.21
CA GLU A 295 -74.35 -33.61 12.93
C GLU A 295 -74.89 -32.38 13.69
N TRP A 296 -74.44 -32.20 14.93
CA TRP A 296 -74.82 -31.07 15.81
C TRP A 296 -73.70 -30.03 15.82
N THR A 297 -73.36 -29.51 14.63
CA THR A 297 -72.20 -28.64 14.46
C THR A 297 -72.61 -27.25 13.95
N VAL A 298 -71.96 -26.23 14.48
CA VAL A 298 -71.96 -24.88 13.92
C VAL A 298 -70.58 -24.64 13.35
N THR A 299 -70.50 -24.33 12.06
CA THR A 299 -69.25 -23.95 11.43
C THR A 299 -69.00 -22.48 11.74
N VAL A 300 -67.88 -22.18 12.37
CA VAL A 300 -67.47 -20.80 12.66
C VAL A 300 -66.35 -20.43 11.72
N GLU A 301 -66.62 -19.45 10.85
CA GLU A 301 -65.61 -18.83 10.00
C GLU A 301 -65.22 -17.46 10.57
N MET A 302 -63.98 -17.05 10.32
CA MET A 302 -63.47 -15.76 10.78
C MET A 302 -62.78 -15.05 9.63
N ASP A 303 -63.09 -13.77 9.47
CA ASP A 303 -62.37 -12.83 8.65
C ASP A 303 -61.75 -11.71 9.50
N GLU A 304 -60.57 -11.25 9.08
CA GLU A 304 -59.83 -10.20 9.77
C GLU A 304 -59.55 -9.06 8.79
N THR A 305 -59.85 -7.84 9.20
CA THR A 305 -59.53 -6.62 8.45
C THR A 305 -58.68 -5.70 9.32
N THR A 306 -57.69 -5.06 8.71
CA THR A 306 -56.83 -4.08 9.38
C THR A 306 -57.06 -2.71 8.76
N ILE A 307 -57.32 -1.71 9.61
CA ILE A 307 -57.49 -0.31 9.21
C ILE A 307 -56.30 0.46 9.75
N GLU A 308 -55.50 1.03 8.86
CA GLU A 308 -54.37 1.89 9.23
C GLU A 308 -54.84 3.10 10.03
N GLY A 309 -54.14 3.38 11.14
CA GLY A 309 -54.35 4.53 11.99
C GLY A 309 -53.63 5.78 11.48
N SER A 310 -53.68 6.86 12.27
CA SER A 310 -53.09 8.15 11.89
C SER A 310 -51.55 8.20 11.99
N CYS A 311 -50.92 7.20 12.62
CA CYS A 311 -49.46 7.05 12.72
C CYS A 311 -49.03 5.69 12.13
N PRO A 312 -47.89 5.59 11.43
CA PRO A 312 -47.28 4.30 11.10
C PRO A 312 -47.03 3.47 12.36
N GLY A 313 -47.70 2.32 12.51
CA GLY A 313 -47.65 1.48 13.71
C GLY A 313 -48.93 1.50 14.56
N ASN A 314 -49.78 2.51 14.37
CA ASN A 314 -51.15 2.51 14.88
C ASN A 314 -52.07 1.93 13.83
N TYR A 315 -52.87 0.93 14.21
CA TYR A 315 -53.89 0.37 13.33
C TYR A 315 -54.99 -0.29 14.18
N THR A 316 -56.19 -0.39 13.62
CA THR A 316 -57.29 -1.10 14.25
C THR A 316 -57.50 -2.41 13.52
N ILE A 317 -57.43 -3.53 14.23
CA ILE A 317 -57.84 -4.83 13.71
C ILE A 317 -59.32 -5.02 14.05
N ILE A 318 -60.12 -5.37 13.05
CA ILE A 318 -61.50 -5.83 13.23
C ILE A 318 -61.54 -7.30 12.83
N ARG A 319 -61.87 -8.15 13.80
CA ARG A 319 -62.14 -9.57 13.56
C ARG A 319 -63.63 -9.79 13.54
N HIS A 320 -64.12 -10.45 12.51
CA HIS A 320 -65.52 -10.76 12.31
C HIS A 320 -65.70 -12.27 12.27
N TRP A 321 -66.59 -12.81 13.09
CA TRP A 321 -66.92 -14.22 13.14
C TRP A 321 -68.35 -14.43 12.63
N LEU A 322 -68.49 -15.39 11.72
CA LEU A 322 -69.77 -15.84 11.17
C LEU A 322 -69.98 -17.31 11.57
N GLY A 323 -70.93 -17.56 12.46
CA GLY A 323 -71.34 -18.91 12.86
C GLY A 323 -72.52 -19.36 12.03
N THR A 324 -72.36 -20.41 11.23
CA THR A 324 -73.41 -21.00 10.37
C THR A 324 -73.77 -22.39 10.88
N ASP A 325 -75.03 -22.60 11.24
CA ASP A 325 -75.53 -23.94 11.57
C ASP A 325 -75.79 -24.78 10.31
N CYS A 326 -76.08 -26.07 10.45
CA CYS A 326 -76.24 -26.95 9.29
C CYS A 326 -77.51 -26.67 8.46
N MET A 327 -78.41 -25.82 8.96
CA MET A 327 -79.59 -25.33 8.23
C MET A 327 -79.33 -23.98 7.55
N ASP A 328 -78.07 -23.58 7.42
CA ASP A 328 -77.60 -22.32 6.83
C ASP A 328 -78.05 -21.06 7.61
N ARG A 329 -78.45 -21.19 8.89
CA ARG A 329 -78.78 -20.01 9.71
C ARG A 329 -77.53 -19.44 10.36
N GLN A 330 -77.45 -18.12 10.43
CA GLN A 330 -76.21 -17.41 10.71
C GLN A 330 -76.30 -16.46 11.91
N VAL A 331 -75.20 -16.39 12.68
CA VAL A 331 -74.97 -15.37 13.72
C VAL A 331 -73.62 -14.71 13.49
N GLU A 332 -73.57 -13.39 13.71
CA GLU A 332 -72.37 -12.57 13.50
C GLU A 332 -71.88 -11.96 14.83
N TYR A 333 -70.55 -11.84 14.96
CA TYR A 333 -69.91 -11.11 16.06
C TYR A 333 -68.65 -10.40 15.57
N SER A 334 -68.34 -9.22 16.10
CA SER A 334 -67.10 -8.49 15.80
C SER A 334 -66.35 -8.10 17.06
N GLN A 335 -65.02 -8.26 17.01
CA GLN A 335 -64.08 -7.74 18.00
C GLN A 335 -63.24 -6.63 17.36
N THR A 336 -63.10 -5.51 18.05
CA THR A 336 -62.22 -4.40 17.70
C THR A 336 -60.98 -4.40 18.59
N ILE A 337 -59.80 -4.42 17.98
CA ILE A 337 -58.51 -4.31 18.66
C ILE A 337 -57.82 -3.03 18.20
N ASN A 338 -57.63 -2.06 19.09
CA ASN A 338 -56.85 -0.86 18.77
C ASN A 338 -55.38 -1.10 19.10
N VAL A 339 -54.54 -1.04 18.08
CA VAL A 339 -53.09 -1.12 18.21
C VAL A 339 -52.54 0.30 18.25
N ILE A 340 -51.90 0.66 19.36
CA ILE A 340 -51.33 2.00 19.58
C ILE A 340 -49.87 1.87 20.00
N ASP A 341 -49.01 2.64 19.34
CA ASP A 341 -47.60 2.80 19.69
C ASP A 341 -47.41 3.99 20.64
N ASN A 342 -47.03 3.68 21.88
CA ASN A 342 -46.70 4.65 22.93
C ASN A 342 -45.29 4.39 23.49
N THR A 343 -44.47 3.62 22.78
CA THR A 343 -43.15 3.21 23.24
C THR A 343 -42.08 3.97 22.49
N PRO A 344 -41.13 4.65 23.18
CA PRO A 344 -39.99 5.27 22.51
C PRO A 344 -39.10 4.25 21.79
N PRO A 345 -38.39 4.69 20.72
CA PRO A 345 -37.39 3.87 20.04
C PRO A 345 -36.24 3.49 20.97
N SER A 346 -35.60 2.35 20.72
CA SER A 346 -34.47 1.85 21.52
C SER A 346 -33.17 1.89 20.72
N PHE A 347 -32.09 2.42 21.31
CA PHE A 347 -30.76 2.42 20.70
C PHE A 347 -30.15 1.01 20.67
N VAL A 348 -29.86 0.52 19.47
CA VAL A 348 -29.33 -0.83 19.22
C VAL A 348 -27.86 -0.83 18.81
N GLY A 349 -27.27 0.34 18.53
CA GLY A 349 -25.87 0.48 18.13
C GLY A 349 -25.38 1.92 18.15
N GLY A 350 -24.07 2.12 18.00
CA GLY A 350 -23.44 3.45 17.94
C GLY A 350 -23.41 4.23 19.26
N THR A 351 -23.58 3.56 20.41
CA THR A 351 -23.58 4.17 21.76
C THR A 351 -22.27 4.02 22.52
N ALA A 352 -21.32 3.23 22.00
CA ALA A 352 -19.98 3.13 22.57
C ALA A 352 -19.15 4.38 22.21
N PRO A 353 -18.16 4.78 23.04
CA PRO A 353 -17.22 5.84 22.67
C PRO A 353 -16.51 5.52 21.36
N ILE A 354 -16.37 6.53 20.51
CA ILE A 354 -15.67 6.45 19.23
C ILE A 354 -14.33 7.17 19.38
N SER A 355 -13.22 6.49 19.11
CA SER A 355 -11.90 7.12 19.03
C SER A 355 -11.56 7.50 17.60
N THR A 356 -11.12 8.74 17.36
CA THR A 356 -10.64 9.22 16.06
C THR A 356 -9.36 10.04 16.23
N THR A 357 -8.64 10.24 15.13
CA THR A 357 -7.45 11.09 15.10
C THR A 357 -7.77 12.42 14.45
N CYS A 358 -7.19 13.49 14.95
CA CYS A 358 -7.28 14.78 14.27
C CYS A 358 -6.43 14.78 12.96
N PRO A 359 -6.81 15.52 11.90
CA PRO A 359 -8.02 16.34 11.77
C PRO A 359 -9.29 15.48 11.73
N ILE A 360 -10.33 15.94 12.44
CA ILE A 360 -11.59 15.20 12.54
C ILE A 360 -12.22 14.99 11.16
N LEU A 361 -12.72 13.79 10.91
CA LEU A 361 -13.62 13.57 9.78
C LEU A 361 -14.92 14.37 10.02
N PRO A 362 -15.51 15.00 8.98
CA PRO A 362 -16.69 15.85 9.15
C PRO A 362 -17.99 15.07 9.43
N GLU A 363 -17.96 13.74 9.41
CA GLU A 363 -19.16 12.91 9.55
C GLU A 363 -18.84 11.69 10.42
N PHE A 364 -19.63 11.52 11.48
CA PHE A 364 -19.55 10.39 12.42
C PHE A 364 -20.82 9.55 12.31
N GLU A 365 -20.68 8.23 12.38
CA GLU A 365 -21.85 7.35 12.48
C GLU A 365 -22.65 7.69 13.74
N ASN A 366 -23.92 8.07 13.55
CA ASN A 366 -24.83 8.37 14.65
C ASN A 366 -25.26 7.08 15.37
N ALA A 367 -25.63 7.23 16.64
CA ALA A 367 -26.28 6.16 17.36
C ALA A 367 -27.54 5.70 16.60
N VAL A 368 -27.69 4.40 16.41
CA VAL A 368 -28.79 3.81 15.64
C VAL A 368 -29.85 3.34 16.61
N ALA A 369 -31.07 3.80 16.41
CA ALA A 369 -32.24 3.37 17.15
C ALA A 369 -33.21 2.60 16.24
N GLN A 370 -33.90 1.64 16.82
CA GLN A 370 -34.97 0.89 16.17
C GLN A 370 -36.20 0.97 17.05
N ASP A 371 -37.35 1.09 16.40
CA ASP A 371 -38.63 0.91 17.03
C ASP A 371 -39.33 -0.32 16.43
N ALA A 372 -40.01 -1.09 17.29
CA ALA A 372 -40.62 -2.35 16.89
C ALA A 372 -41.95 -2.15 16.13
N CYS A 373 -42.49 -0.93 16.18
CA CYS A 373 -43.87 -0.63 15.88
C CYS A 373 -44.02 0.44 14.83
N SER A 374 -43.22 1.49 14.92
CA SER A 374 -43.27 2.65 14.04
C SER A 374 -41.95 2.88 13.31
N SER A 375 -42.06 3.20 12.02
CA SER A 375 -40.91 3.45 11.14
C SER A 375 -41.32 4.48 10.09
N PRO A 376 -40.44 5.42 9.69
CA PRO A 376 -39.01 5.53 10.03
C PRO A 376 -38.72 6.24 11.38
N VAL A 377 -37.57 5.93 11.98
CA VAL A 377 -37.01 6.68 13.12
C VAL A 377 -36.19 7.86 12.59
N THR A 378 -36.40 9.04 13.17
CA THR A 378 -35.68 10.28 12.88
C THR A 378 -34.69 10.61 14.00
N TYR A 379 -33.64 11.36 13.68
CA TYR A 379 -32.57 11.69 14.62
C TYR A 379 -32.37 13.20 14.66
N ASP A 380 -32.24 13.73 15.86
CA ASP A 380 -31.85 15.11 16.13
C ASP A 380 -30.60 15.12 17.02
N ILE A 381 -29.67 16.03 16.73
CA ILE A 381 -28.42 16.17 17.49
C ILE A 381 -28.47 17.54 18.18
N ASP A 382 -28.61 17.51 19.50
CA ASP A 382 -28.61 18.72 20.34
C ASP A 382 -27.19 19.32 20.46
N GLU A 383 -27.04 20.42 21.21
CA GLU A 383 -25.78 21.15 21.37
C GLU A 383 -24.59 20.24 21.74
N GLU A 384 -23.52 20.35 20.97
CA GLU A 384 -22.26 19.67 21.22
C GLU A 384 -21.46 20.40 22.30
N SER A 385 -20.87 19.65 23.23
CA SER A 385 -19.94 20.20 24.22
C SER A 385 -18.57 19.55 24.07
N ILE A 386 -17.52 20.37 24.18
CA ILE A 386 -16.14 19.93 24.02
C ILE A 386 -15.46 20.00 25.38
N LEU A 387 -14.87 18.88 25.80
CA LEU A 387 -13.99 18.80 26.95
C LEU A 387 -12.55 18.66 26.46
N MET A 388 -11.74 19.69 26.69
CA MET A 388 -10.32 19.67 26.34
C MET A 388 -9.58 18.63 27.17
N GLY A 389 -8.67 17.89 26.51
CA GLY A 389 -7.79 16.91 27.13
C GLY A 389 -6.52 17.52 27.69
N GLU A 390 -5.49 16.69 27.87
CA GLU A 390 -4.22 17.10 28.50
C GLU A 390 -3.32 17.97 27.60
N CYS A 391 -3.58 18.01 26.29
CA CYS A 391 -2.89 18.85 25.31
C CYS A 391 -3.86 19.36 24.25
N GLU A 392 -3.51 20.47 23.58
CA GLU A 392 -4.18 20.93 22.36
C GLU A 392 -4.04 19.83 21.29
N GLY A 393 -5.15 19.39 20.67
CA GLY A 393 -5.19 18.21 19.79
C GLY A 393 -5.80 16.95 20.42
N ARG A 394 -5.86 16.86 21.76
CA ARG A 394 -6.65 15.85 22.50
C ARG A 394 -7.90 16.47 23.12
N TYR A 395 -9.08 16.00 22.76
CA TYR A 395 -10.34 16.45 23.35
C TYR A 395 -11.47 15.44 23.14
N SER A 396 -12.50 15.51 23.97
CA SER A 396 -13.70 14.70 23.83
C SER A 396 -14.88 15.59 23.44
N ILE A 397 -15.61 15.19 22.40
CA ILE A 397 -16.88 15.80 21.99
C ILE A 397 -17.99 14.95 22.59
N TYR A 398 -18.86 15.58 23.37
CA TYR A 398 -20.11 15.00 23.86
C TYR A 398 -21.26 15.57 23.04
N ARG A 399 -21.98 14.67 22.36
CA ARG A 399 -23.19 15.02 21.62
C ARG A 399 -24.38 14.23 22.13
N LEU A 400 -25.51 14.90 22.25
CA LEU A 400 -26.74 14.30 22.72
C LEU A 400 -27.62 13.97 21.51
N VAL A 401 -27.83 12.67 21.26
CA VAL A 401 -28.58 12.17 20.10
C VAL A 401 -29.98 11.79 20.55
N THR A 402 -30.99 12.47 20.02
CA THR A 402 -32.40 12.20 20.27
C THR A 402 -33.00 11.46 19.08
N ALA A 403 -33.40 10.21 19.28
CA ALA A 403 -34.14 9.42 18.30
C ALA A 403 -35.65 9.57 18.54
N THR A 404 -36.40 9.94 17.51
CA THR A 404 -37.86 10.10 17.56
C THR A 404 -38.51 9.22 16.52
N ASP A 405 -39.46 8.38 16.94
CA ASP A 405 -40.20 7.50 16.06
C ASP A 405 -41.26 8.26 15.22
N ALA A 406 -41.98 7.56 14.34
CA ALA A 406 -42.98 8.18 13.48
C ALA A 406 -44.24 8.64 14.24
N CYS A 407 -44.45 8.14 15.47
CA CYS A 407 -45.57 8.49 16.36
C CYS A 407 -45.23 9.62 17.33
N GLY A 408 -43.99 10.10 17.34
CA GLY A 408 -43.51 11.20 18.15
C GLY A 408 -43.00 10.79 19.53
N ASN A 409 -42.84 9.50 19.81
CA ASN A 409 -42.15 9.06 21.03
C ASN A 409 -40.63 9.21 20.83
N SER A 410 -39.91 9.66 21.86
CA SER A 410 -38.48 9.95 21.75
C SER A 410 -37.65 9.35 22.88
N ALA A 411 -36.40 9.00 22.54
CA ALA A 411 -35.38 8.53 23.46
C ALA A 411 -34.06 9.24 23.15
N THR A 412 -33.24 9.46 24.18
CA THR A 412 -32.01 10.25 24.05
C THR A 412 -30.82 9.46 24.61
N VAL A 413 -29.67 9.54 23.93
CA VAL A 413 -28.40 8.95 24.37
C VAL A 413 -27.25 9.94 24.23
N GLU A 414 -26.30 9.90 25.16
CA GLU A 414 -25.04 10.62 25.04
C GLU A 414 -24.06 9.78 24.21
N GLN A 415 -23.49 10.38 23.17
CA GLN A 415 -22.43 9.78 22.37
C GLN A 415 -21.14 10.56 22.60
N VAL A 416 -20.06 9.83 22.88
CA VAL A 416 -18.74 10.38 23.17
C VAL A 416 -17.83 10.10 21.97
N ILE A 417 -17.19 11.16 21.46
CA ILE A 417 -16.14 11.06 20.43
C ILE A 417 -14.83 11.53 21.07
N GLU A 418 -13.86 10.63 21.20
CA GLU A 418 -12.51 10.91 21.68
C GLU A 418 -11.61 11.23 20.49
N VAL A 419 -11.12 12.47 20.43
CA VAL A 419 -10.16 12.92 19.43
C VAL A 419 -8.77 12.86 20.05
N ASN A 420 -7.87 12.10 19.41
CA ASN A 420 -6.48 11.98 19.82
C ASN A 420 -5.53 12.49 18.73
N ASP A 421 -4.50 13.21 19.14
CA ASP A 421 -3.38 13.53 18.28
C ASP A 421 -2.27 12.51 18.48
N GLU A 422 -2.00 11.74 17.44
CA GLU A 422 -0.99 10.68 17.40
C GLU A 422 0.07 10.94 16.31
N SER A 423 -0.03 12.07 15.59
CA SER A 423 0.86 12.40 14.47
C SER A 423 1.80 13.51 14.85
N GLY A 424 3.11 13.29 14.63
CA GLY A 424 4.08 14.36 14.77
C GLY A 424 3.94 15.44 13.68
N PRO A 425 4.46 16.66 13.93
CA PRO A 425 4.45 17.76 12.97
C PRO A 425 5.15 17.41 11.64
N ILE A 426 4.76 18.10 10.57
CA ILE A 426 5.40 18.00 9.25
C ILE A 426 6.15 19.28 8.89
N TRP A 427 7.31 19.12 8.26
CA TRP A 427 8.06 20.26 7.72
C TRP A 427 7.39 20.80 6.45
N THR A 428 7.01 22.07 6.48
CA THR A 428 6.33 22.75 5.36
C THR A 428 7.26 23.71 4.62
N GLU A 429 8.29 24.22 5.30
CA GLU A 429 9.38 24.99 4.69
C GLU A 429 10.72 24.49 5.22
N LEU A 430 11.55 23.97 4.30
CA LEU A 430 12.88 23.44 4.62
C LEU A 430 13.95 24.44 4.25
N LEU A 431 14.99 24.51 5.08
CA LEU A 431 16.23 25.18 4.76
C LEU A 431 17.06 24.32 3.77
N PRO A 432 18.05 24.89 3.08
CA PRO A 432 19.01 24.08 2.31
C PRO A 432 19.75 23.10 3.23
N GLU A 433 19.82 21.82 2.84
CA GLU A 433 20.48 20.76 3.62
C GLU A 433 22.00 20.96 3.74
N GLN A 434 22.61 21.60 2.74
CA GLN A 434 24.04 21.86 2.66
C GLN A 434 24.25 23.36 2.40
N VAL A 435 25.00 24.01 3.27
CA VAL A 435 25.35 25.44 3.15
C VAL A 435 26.85 25.58 3.26
N ILE A 436 27.43 26.52 2.52
CA ILE A 436 28.84 26.92 2.63
C ILE A 436 28.84 28.36 3.19
N SER A 437 29.62 28.60 4.24
CA SER A 437 29.70 29.91 4.90
C SER A 437 31.11 30.23 5.34
N SER A 438 31.55 31.47 5.16
CA SER A 438 32.82 31.97 5.70
C SER A 438 32.69 32.51 7.13
N SER A 439 31.54 32.31 7.79
CA SER A 439 31.21 32.92 9.08
C SER A 439 30.29 32.03 9.92
N ILE A 440 30.61 30.73 10.03
CA ILE A 440 29.81 29.72 10.74
C ILE A 440 29.38 30.12 12.15
N GLU A 441 30.22 30.85 12.89
CA GLU A 441 29.93 31.22 14.27
C GLU A 441 28.97 32.42 14.42
N THR A 442 28.80 33.23 13.37
CA THR A 442 28.08 34.52 13.47
C THR A 442 26.94 34.68 12.48
N GLU A 443 26.92 33.90 11.40
CA GLU A 443 25.86 33.95 10.40
C GLU A 443 24.57 33.32 10.94
N ASP A 444 23.43 33.96 10.64
CA ASP A 444 22.11 33.41 10.95
C ASP A 444 21.63 32.56 9.77
N PHE A 445 21.65 31.24 9.97
CA PHE A 445 21.20 30.26 8.99
C PHE A 445 19.67 30.02 9.02
N GLY A 446 18.93 30.79 9.80
CA GLY A 446 17.48 30.73 9.91
C GLY A 446 16.96 29.49 10.66
N MET A 447 15.63 29.36 10.67
CA MET A 447 14.90 28.23 11.26
C MET A 447 13.93 27.66 10.20
N PRO A 448 13.82 26.33 10.07
CA PRO A 448 12.80 25.71 9.23
C PRO A 448 11.40 25.94 9.82
N PHE A 449 10.37 25.71 9.02
CA PHE A 449 8.98 25.83 9.44
C PHE A 449 8.29 24.47 9.42
N ALA A 450 7.58 24.16 10.50
CA ALA A 450 6.76 22.96 10.63
C ALA A 450 5.34 23.36 11.04
N GLU A 451 4.37 22.63 10.50
CA GLU A 451 2.97 22.75 10.85
C GLU A 451 2.46 21.41 11.36
N ASP A 452 1.55 21.49 12.31
CA ASP A 452 0.73 20.37 12.74
C ASP A 452 -0.74 20.75 12.52
N LEU A 453 -1.57 19.75 12.19
CA LEU A 453 -2.97 19.97 11.85
C LEU A 453 -3.87 20.17 13.08
N CYS A 454 -3.36 19.82 14.26
CA CYS A 454 -4.14 19.61 15.47
C CYS A 454 -3.76 20.55 16.59
N SER A 455 -2.50 20.98 16.63
CA SER A 455 -1.98 21.85 17.68
C SER A 455 -0.85 22.76 17.21
N GLY A 456 -0.39 23.62 18.13
CA GLY A 456 0.82 24.40 17.91
C GLY A 456 2.07 23.52 17.84
N VAL A 457 3.09 24.02 17.13
CA VAL A 457 4.38 23.34 16.96
C VAL A 457 5.49 24.12 17.66
N ASN A 458 6.32 23.40 18.42
CA ASN A 458 7.59 23.91 18.96
C ASN A 458 8.76 23.24 18.23
N ILE A 459 9.78 24.01 17.85
CA ILE A 459 10.96 23.49 17.15
C ILE A 459 12.17 23.60 18.06
N GLU A 460 12.78 22.46 18.39
CA GLU A 460 14.05 22.40 19.11
C GLU A 460 15.22 22.25 18.12
N LEU A 461 16.30 22.98 18.39
CA LEU A 461 17.55 22.95 17.64
C LEU A 461 18.68 22.42 18.53
N VAL A 462 19.34 21.36 18.08
CA VAL A 462 20.60 20.87 18.63
C VAL A 462 21.71 21.10 17.61
N SER A 463 22.79 21.76 18.02
CA SER A 463 23.94 22.05 17.15
C SER A 463 25.21 21.38 17.68
N GLU A 464 25.99 20.79 16.77
CA GLU A 464 27.30 20.18 17.06
C GLU A 464 28.35 20.70 16.07
N LEU A 465 29.55 21.02 16.58
CA LEU A 465 30.70 21.39 15.76
C LEU A 465 31.63 20.18 15.60
N GLY A 466 31.88 19.80 14.36
CA GLY A 466 32.82 18.77 13.95
C GLY A 466 34.05 19.35 13.24
N PRO A 467 35.07 18.50 12.97
CA PRO A 467 36.23 18.91 12.18
C PRO A 467 35.84 19.09 10.71
N GLY A 468 36.29 20.19 10.10
CA GLY A 468 36.15 20.49 8.67
C GLY A 468 37.28 19.91 7.81
N THR A 469 37.43 20.46 6.61
CA THR A 469 38.35 19.96 5.56
C THR A 469 39.80 20.46 5.72
N CYS A 470 40.02 21.57 6.43
CA CYS A 470 41.33 22.15 6.76
C CYS A 470 41.64 22.04 8.27
N PRO A 471 42.90 22.23 8.71
CA PRO A 471 43.31 21.93 10.09
C PRO A 471 42.50 22.62 11.19
N LEU A 472 42.01 23.85 10.94
CA LEU A 472 41.17 24.60 11.88
C LEU A 472 39.75 24.83 11.36
N ALA A 473 39.43 24.43 10.13
CA ALA A 473 38.08 24.55 9.61
C ALA A 473 37.12 23.68 10.40
N VAL A 474 35.87 24.12 10.52
CA VAL A 474 34.82 23.41 11.25
C VAL A 474 33.62 23.08 10.35
N GLU A 475 32.86 22.07 10.76
CA GLU A 475 31.56 21.73 10.18
C GLU A 475 30.51 21.90 11.28
N LEU A 476 29.45 22.68 11.02
CA LEU A 476 28.33 22.86 11.93
C LEU A 476 27.16 21.97 11.49
N THR A 477 26.87 20.94 12.29
CA THR A 477 25.68 20.11 12.12
C THR A 477 24.54 20.64 12.98
N ARG A 478 23.43 21.03 12.35
CA ARG A 478 22.20 21.52 12.99
C ARG A 478 21.10 20.49 12.83
N THR A 479 20.62 19.92 13.93
CA THR A 479 19.50 18.97 13.95
C THR A 479 18.27 19.63 14.54
N PHE A 480 17.18 19.65 13.78
CA PHE A 480 15.90 20.22 14.17
C PHE A 480 14.89 19.10 14.43
N ILE A 481 14.18 19.18 15.55
CA ILE A 481 13.07 18.29 15.88
C ILE A 481 11.87 19.19 16.18
N ALA A 482 10.79 19.02 15.41
CA ALA A 482 9.54 19.68 15.69
C ALA A 482 8.69 18.77 16.59
N THR A 483 8.13 19.32 17.66
CA THR A 483 7.27 18.61 18.60
C THR A 483 5.96 19.38 18.72
N ASP A 484 4.85 18.66 18.62
CA ASP A 484 3.52 19.22 18.84
C ASP A 484 3.22 19.43 20.34
N GLU A 485 2.06 19.99 20.70
CA GLU A 485 1.69 20.16 22.11
C GLU A 485 1.35 18.84 22.83
N CYS A 486 1.12 17.77 22.08
CA CYS A 486 0.81 16.44 22.59
C CYS A 486 2.05 15.54 22.80
N GLY A 487 3.24 16.02 22.43
CA GLY A 487 4.52 15.35 22.57
C GLY A 487 4.90 14.43 21.41
N ASN A 488 4.21 14.48 20.28
CA ASN A 488 4.62 13.72 19.10
C ASN A 488 5.71 14.50 18.34
N GLU A 489 6.75 13.78 17.91
CA GLU A 489 7.92 14.35 17.26
C GLU A 489 7.90 14.13 15.74
N SER A 490 8.37 15.12 14.99
CA SER A 490 8.65 15.00 13.58
C SER A 490 9.84 14.07 13.34
N VAL A 491 10.01 13.63 12.08
CA VAL A 491 11.32 13.12 11.66
C VAL A 491 12.35 14.27 11.79
N PRO A 492 13.56 14.02 12.35
CA PRO A 492 14.58 15.05 12.47
C PRO A 492 14.99 15.59 11.09
N PHE A 493 15.07 16.91 10.97
CA PHE A 493 15.67 17.58 9.82
C PHE A 493 17.11 17.97 10.16
N VAL A 494 18.06 17.65 9.29
CA VAL A 494 19.48 17.92 9.52
C VAL A 494 19.99 18.87 8.43
N GLN A 495 20.58 19.99 8.85
CA GLN A 495 21.33 20.90 8.00
C GLN A 495 22.81 20.82 8.37
N ILE A 496 23.66 20.68 7.36
CA ILE A 496 25.10 20.72 7.51
C ILE A 496 25.59 22.02 6.90
N VAL A 497 26.27 22.83 7.71
CA VAL A 497 26.95 24.03 7.27
C VAL A 497 28.45 23.75 7.29
N ASN A 498 29.05 23.77 6.11
CA ASN A 498 30.49 23.66 5.94
C ASN A 498 31.10 25.05 5.89
N GLU A 499 32.28 25.18 6.48
CA GLU A 499 33.05 26.41 6.33
C GLU A 499 33.55 26.55 4.88
N ASP A 500 33.59 27.79 4.38
CA ASP A 500 34.16 28.03 3.05
C ASP A 500 35.66 27.76 3.09
N THR A 501 36.09 26.81 2.26
CA THR A 501 37.50 26.41 2.14
C THR A 501 38.05 26.65 0.74
N ASP A 502 37.25 27.22 -0.16
CA ASP A 502 37.69 27.48 -1.54
C ASP A 502 38.50 28.77 -1.59
N LEU A 503 39.81 28.63 -1.34
CA LEU A 503 40.76 29.73 -1.39
C LEU A 503 41.19 29.96 -2.85
N VAL A 504 40.64 30.99 -3.48
CA VAL A 504 40.93 31.37 -4.87
C VAL A 504 42.05 32.40 -4.88
N THR A 505 43.15 32.04 -5.55
CA THR A 505 44.33 32.90 -5.68
C THR A 505 44.84 32.90 -7.12
N TYR A 506 45.30 34.04 -7.61
CA TYR A 506 45.98 34.17 -8.90
C TYR A 506 46.83 35.45 -8.95
N VAL A 507 47.77 35.49 -9.89
CA VAL A 507 48.58 36.66 -10.18
C VAL A 507 47.81 37.62 -11.09
N GLU A 508 47.59 38.86 -10.65
CA GLU A 508 46.93 39.89 -11.46
C GLU A 508 47.88 40.48 -12.50
N SER A 509 49.08 40.83 -12.06
CA SER A 509 50.13 41.39 -12.90
C SER A 509 51.51 41.14 -12.32
N THR A 510 52.49 41.05 -13.21
CA THR A 510 53.91 41.15 -12.87
C THR A 510 54.51 42.35 -13.60
N SER A 511 55.55 42.93 -13.00
CA SER A 511 56.47 43.84 -13.67
C SER A 511 57.84 43.20 -13.66
N ASP A 512 58.44 43.06 -14.83
CA ASP A 512 59.82 42.59 -14.99
C ASP A 512 60.82 43.63 -14.46
N ALA A 513 62.00 43.17 -14.07
CA ALA A 513 63.08 44.03 -13.62
C ALA A 513 63.73 44.76 -14.82
N LEU A 514 64.10 46.03 -14.66
CA LEU A 514 64.59 46.86 -15.77
C LEU A 514 66.01 46.49 -16.22
N CYS A 515 66.84 46.04 -15.28
CA CYS A 515 68.23 45.68 -15.50
C CYS A 515 68.52 44.27 -15.00
N SER A 516 69.46 43.58 -15.65
CA SER A 516 69.99 42.33 -15.08
C SER A 516 70.61 42.63 -13.70
N TYR A 517 70.25 41.82 -12.71
CA TYR A 517 70.62 41.98 -11.29
C TYR A 517 69.96 43.15 -10.53
N SER A 518 69.01 43.86 -11.13
CA SER A 518 68.15 44.80 -10.38
C SER A 518 67.02 44.07 -9.65
N SER A 519 66.46 44.71 -8.63
CA SER A 519 65.36 44.18 -7.80
C SER A 519 64.12 45.06 -7.88
N ASP A 520 63.89 45.70 -9.01
CA ASP A 520 62.75 46.61 -9.24
C ASP A 520 61.54 45.93 -9.90
N GLY A 521 61.62 44.61 -10.13
CA GLY A 521 60.47 43.81 -10.50
C GLY A 521 59.42 43.76 -9.38
N SER A 522 58.17 43.46 -9.73
CA SER A 522 57.08 43.40 -8.75
C SER A 522 55.96 42.45 -9.19
N VAL A 523 55.10 42.11 -8.24
CA VAL A 523 53.93 41.26 -8.46
C VAL A 523 52.73 41.80 -7.68
N ASP A 524 51.58 41.80 -8.34
CA ASP A 524 50.27 42.01 -7.71
C ASP A 524 49.51 40.69 -7.72
N ILE A 525 49.04 40.25 -6.56
CA ILE A 525 48.26 39.03 -6.41
C ILE A 525 46.86 39.33 -5.89
N PHE A 526 45.89 38.56 -6.36
CA PHE A 526 44.51 38.62 -5.90
C PHE A 526 44.17 37.38 -5.07
N VAL A 527 43.47 37.59 -3.96
CA VAL A 527 43.03 36.55 -3.02
C VAL A 527 41.56 36.79 -2.68
N THR A 528 40.72 35.77 -2.80
CA THR A 528 39.29 35.80 -2.42
C THR A 528 38.79 34.39 -2.07
N GLY A 529 37.56 34.30 -1.57
CA GLY A 529 36.97 33.04 -1.08
C GLY A 529 37.53 32.64 0.28
N ALA A 530 37.13 31.48 0.80
CA ALA A 530 37.54 30.96 2.11
C ALA A 530 37.34 31.98 3.26
N VAL A 531 38.02 31.80 4.40
CA VAL A 531 37.78 32.61 5.62
C VAL A 531 38.86 33.67 5.85
N PRO A 532 38.57 34.98 5.71
CA PRO A 532 39.51 36.04 6.02
C PRO A 532 39.72 36.21 7.55
N PRO A 533 40.87 36.74 8.00
CA PRO A 533 41.95 37.35 7.22
C PRO A 533 42.85 36.33 6.50
N TYR A 534 43.39 36.73 5.35
CA TYR A 534 44.37 35.93 4.60
C TYR A 534 45.79 36.25 5.05
N ASP A 535 46.61 35.23 5.24
CA ASP A 535 48.05 35.32 5.42
C ASP A 535 48.75 35.03 4.08
N ILE A 536 49.52 35.99 3.59
CA ILE A 536 50.23 35.92 2.31
C ILE A 536 51.72 35.97 2.61
N TYR A 537 52.42 34.86 2.36
CA TYR A 537 53.81 34.72 2.71
C TYR A 537 54.70 34.60 1.46
N PHE A 538 55.45 35.67 1.18
CA PHE A 538 56.47 35.75 0.11
C PHE A 538 57.86 35.26 0.56
N GLY A 539 57.99 34.57 1.71
CA GLY A 539 59.29 34.25 2.26
C GLY A 539 59.99 35.47 2.86
N ASN A 540 61.22 35.73 2.40
CA ASN A 540 62.01 36.91 2.78
C ASN A 540 62.00 38.01 1.70
N TYR A 541 61.16 37.87 0.68
CA TYR A 541 61.10 38.80 -0.45
C TYR A 541 60.01 39.86 -0.24
N ASP A 542 60.25 41.06 -0.76
CA ASP A 542 59.25 42.13 -0.85
C ASP A 542 58.56 42.05 -2.21
N PRO A 543 57.22 41.88 -2.29
CA PRO A 543 56.51 41.77 -3.57
C PRO A 543 56.62 43.01 -4.46
N SER A 544 57.05 44.14 -3.92
CA SER A 544 57.31 45.38 -4.66
C SER A 544 58.78 45.58 -5.05
N SER A 545 59.66 44.63 -4.69
CA SER A 545 61.08 44.67 -4.99
C SER A 545 61.68 43.27 -5.20
N LEU A 546 61.41 42.71 -6.38
CA LEU A 546 61.79 41.35 -6.77
C LEU A 546 62.89 41.35 -7.83
N PRO A 547 64.02 40.65 -7.60
CA PRO A 547 64.99 40.32 -8.65
C PRO A 547 64.43 39.39 -9.75
N GLU A 548 65.18 39.23 -10.84
CA GLU A 548 64.93 38.18 -11.83
C GLU A 548 64.92 36.78 -11.17
N GLY A 549 63.90 35.96 -11.44
CA GLY A 549 63.78 34.65 -10.82
C GLY A 549 62.38 34.05 -10.82
N GLU A 550 62.30 32.82 -10.31
CA GLU A 550 61.05 32.08 -10.08
C GLU A 550 60.64 32.22 -8.60
N TYR A 551 59.37 32.56 -8.37
CA TYR A 551 58.83 32.81 -7.04
C TYR A 551 57.69 31.85 -6.74
N SER A 552 57.62 31.46 -5.47
CA SER A 552 56.56 30.63 -4.91
C SER A 552 56.01 31.31 -3.66
N VAL A 553 54.70 31.54 -3.64
CA VAL A 553 54.00 32.27 -2.57
C VAL A 553 52.99 31.34 -1.94
N SER A 554 53.05 31.16 -0.63
CA SER A 554 52.01 30.45 0.10
C SER A 554 50.97 31.44 0.58
N VAL A 555 49.71 31.20 0.24
CA VAL A 555 48.56 31.94 0.74
C VAL A 555 47.75 31.00 1.60
N SER A 556 47.41 31.43 2.81
CA SER A 556 46.49 30.71 3.69
C SER A 556 45.40 31.61 4.24
N ASP A 557 44.29 31.02 4.63
CA ASP A 557 43.18 31.69 5.30
C ASP A 557 43.29 31.54 6.84
N ASP A 558 42.33 32.07 7.61
CA ASP A 558 42.33 32.00 9.08
C ASP A 558 42.20 30.54 9.60
N ASN A 559 41.62 29.66 8.78
CA ASN A 559 41.43 28.24 9.08
C ASN A 559 42.60 27.33 8.64
N LEU A 560 43.70 27.94 8.20
CA LEU A 560 44.90 27.27 7.70
C LEU A 560 44.65 26.41 6.45
N CYS A 561 43.59 26.69 5.68
CA CYS A 561 43.51 26.26 4.29
C CYS A 561 44.59 26.99 3.50
N ALA A 562 45.48 26.25 2.82
CA ALA A 562 46.64 26.85 2.15
C ALA A 562 46.72 26.44 0.68
N THR A 563 47.18 27.36 -0.16
CA THR A 563 47.49 27.15 -1.56
C THR A 563 48.82 27.81 -1.91
N THR A 564 49.42 27.40 -3.03
CA THR A 564 50.70 27.92 -3.52
C THR A 564 50.52 28.52 -4.90
N LEU A 565 50.98 29.76 -5.07
CA LEU A 565 51.09 30.43 -6.37
C LEU A 565 52.54 30.41 -6.85
N GLU A 566 52.73 30.24 -8.15
CA GLU A 566 54.04 30.29 -8.81
C GLU A 566 54.02 31.32 -9.94
N PHE A 567 55.09 32.11 -10.06
CA PHE A 567 55.28 33.08 -11.14
C PHE A 567 56.76 33.42 -11.33
N SER A 568 57.08 34.07 -12.43
CA SER A 568 58.45 34.44 -12.81
C SER A 568 58.55 35.95 -13.02
N ILE A 569 59.67 36.53 -12.59
CA ILE A 569 60.09 37.89 -12.94
C ILE A 569 61.27 37.77 -13.91
N PHE A 570 61.17 38.39 -15.08
CA PHE A 570 62.24 38.40 -16.07
C PHE A 570 63.10 39.66 -15.95
N ALA A 571 64.25 39.64 -16.61
CA ALA A 571 65.13 40.79 -16.82
C ALA A 571 65.79 40.69 -18.20
N PRO A 572 66.24 41.81 -18.80
CA PRO A 572 67.01 41.76 -20.03
C PRO A 572 68.37 41.05 -19.80
N PRO A 573 69.02 40.52 -20.86
CA PRO A 573 70.37 39.96 -20.74
C PRO A 573 71.35 40.97 -20.17
N ALA A 574 72.24 40.57 -19.25
CA ALA A 574 73.30 41.46 -18.74
C ALA A 574 74.17 42.04 -19.87
N ILE A 575 74.50 43.32 -19.79
CA ILE A 575 75.44 43.96 -20.73
C ILE A 575 76.82 43.31 -20.53
N GLN A 576 77.31 42.67 -21.58
CA GLN A 576 78.65 42.13 -21.67
C GLN A 576 79.52 43.13 -22.42
N LEU A 577 80.55 43.66 -21.77
CA LEU A 577 81.48 44.63 -22.33
C LEU A 577 82.88 44.00 -22.43
N SER A 578 83.50 44.10 -23.60
CA SER A 578 84.87 43.65 -23.84
C SER A 578 85.69 44.75 -24.49
N LEU A 579 86.93 44.90 -24.06
CA LEU A 579 87.87 45.92 -24.54
C LEU A 579 89.08 45.26 -25.21
N GLU A 580 89.56 45.86 -26.29
CA GLU A 580 90.83 45.54 -26.94
C GLU A 580 91.61 46.84 -27.18
N SER A 581 92.95 46.77 -27.14
CA SER A 581 93.81 47.93 -27.38
C SER A 581 94.94 47.62 -28.36
N THR A 582 95.35 48.64 -29.12
CA THR A 582 96.59 48.62 -29.91
C THR A 582 97.60 49.59 -29.31
N GLU A 583 98.87 49.20 -29.32
CA GLU A 583 99.95 50.03 -28.80
C GLU A 583 100.20 51.23 -29.73
N PRO A 584 100.45 52.45 -29.20
CA PRO A 584 100.81 53.60 -30.01
C PRO A 584 102.19 53.41 -30.65
N ASN A 585 102.40 54.04 -31.81
CA ASN A 585 103.69 54.08 -32.46
C ASN A 585 104.61 55.08 -31.74
N CYS A 586 105.88 54.74 -31.63
CA CYS A 586 106.86 55.59 -30.95
C CYS A 586 107.00 57.01 -31.58
N THR A 587 106.76 57.12 -32.89
CA THR A 587 106.80 58.42 -33.59
C THR A 587 105.50 59.21 -33.50
N GLU A 588 104.41 58.57 -33.08
CA GLU A 588 103.07 59.15 -32.99
C GLU A 588 102.42 58.71 -31.66
N PRO A 589 102.69 59.43 -30.55
CA PRO A 589 102.34 58.99 -29.19
C PRO A 589 100.85 58.75 -28.95
N ASN A 590 99.96 59.32 -29.78
CA ASN A 590 98.51 59.16 -29.69
C ASN A 590 97.94 58.28 -30.82
N SER A 591 98.75 57.41 -31.44
CA SER A 591 98.30 56.53 -32.52
C SER A 591 97.76 55.18 -32.02
N GLY A 592 97.71 54.96 -30.71
CA GLY A 592 97.08 53.77 -30.15
C GLY A 592 95.57 53.89 -30.29
N THR A 593 94.88 52.74 -30.26
CA THR A 593 93.43 52.70 -30.31
C THR A 593 92.90 51.79 -29.21
N VAL A 594 91.79 52.16 -28.57
CA VAL A 594 90.96 51.25 -27.78
C VAL A 594 89.68 50.97 -28.56
N THR A 595 89.27 49.71 -28.64
CA THR A 595 87.98 49.33 -29.22
C THR A 595 87.15 48.63 -28.16
N ALA A 596 85.90 49.07 -28.01
CA ALA A 596 84.91 48.44 -27.15
C ALA A 596 83.89 47.68 -27.99
N SER A 597 83.53 46.48 -27.55
CA SER A 597 82.40 45.71 -28.08
C SER A 597 81.48 45.38 -26.91
N ALA A 598 80.21 45.74 -27.02
CA ALA A 598 79.20 45.46 -26.01
C ALA A 598 77.97 44.77 -26.63
N ALA A 599 77.37 43.83 -25.90
CA ALA A 599 76.13 43.14 -26.26
C ALA A 599 75.31 42.79 -25.03
N GLY A 600 73.98 42.69 -25.16
CA GLY A 600 73.06 42.57 -24.02
C GLY A 600 72.40 43.91 -23.71
N GLY A 601 71.80 44.05 -22.53
CA GLY A 601 70.99 45.19 -22.13
C GLY A 601 69.67 45.29 -22.91
N THR A 602 69.02 46.45 -22.76
CA THR A 602 67.76 46.81 -23.42
C THR A 602 67.98 47.95 -24.42
N GLY A 603 67.55 47.76 -25.66
CA GLY A 603 67.57 48.83 -26.66
C GLY A 603 68.97 49.17 -27.18
N GLU A 604 69.19 50.45 -27.49
CA GLU A 604 70.45 50.97 -28.01
C GLU A 604 71.46 51.20 -26.87
N LEU A 605 72.72 50.82 -27.09
CA LEU A 605 73.81 51.00 -26.12
C LEU A 605 74.56 52.31 -26.38
N THR A 606 74.70 53.13 -25.35
CA THR A 606 75.45 54.38 -25.36
C THR A 606 76.82 54.16 -24.73
N PHE A 607 77.88 54.48 -25.47
CA PHE A 607 79.27 54.34 -25.02
C PHE A 607 79.79 55.71 -24.57
N ASP A 608 80.23 55.82 -23.32
CA ASP A 608 80.83 57.03 -22.76
C ASP A 608 82.30 56.78 -22.38
N TRP A 609 83.17 57.54 -23.02
CA TRP A 609 84.63 57.53 -22.85
C TRP A 609 85.12 58.71 -22.01
N ASP A 610 84.25 59.39 -21.26
CA ASP A 610 84.58 60.58 -20.47
C ASP A 610 85.25 61.70 -21.30
N GLY A 611 84.87 61.79 -22.57
CA GLY A 611 85.40 62.77 -23.53
C GLY A 611 86.74 62.40 -24.18
N ILE A 612 87.25 61.19 -23.94
CA ILE A 612 88.44 60.65 -24.62
C ILE A 612 88.06 60.17 -26.03
N ASP A 613 88.93 60.42 -27.02
CA ASP A 613 88.80 59.83 -28.36
C ASP A 613 89.48 58.45 -28.37
N PRO A 614 88.71 57.33 -28.41
CA PRO A 614 89.28 55.99 -28.33
C PRO A 614 90.12 55.61 -29.55
N LEU A 615 90.04 56.38 -30.65
CA LEU A 615 90.87 56.17 -31.84
C LEU A 615 92.21 56.94 -31.79
N SER A 616 92.46 57.71 -30.73
CA SER A 616 93.70 58.47 -30.57
C SER A 616 94.16 58.51 -29.11
N VAL A 617 94.71 57.39 -28.65
CA VAL A 617 95.16 57.22 -27.26
C VAL A 617 96.67 57.03 -27.15
N SER A 618 97.24 57.50 -26.03
CA SER A 618 98.63 57.22 -25.63
C SER A 618 98.73 56.04 -24.67
N GLY A 619 99.94 55.59 -24.31
CA GLY A 619 100.09 54.61 -23.23
C GLY A 619 99.46 55.12 -21.92
N GLY A 620 98.68 54.29 -21.24
CA GLY A 620 97.92 54.66 -20.04
C GLY A 620 96.67 53.81 -19.81
N ASP A 621 95.93 54.10 -18.75
CA ASP A 621 94.69 53.41 -18.38
C ASP A 621 93.48 54.17 -18.92
N TYR A 622 92.53 53.44 -19.52
CA TYR A 622 91.32 53.99 -20.10
C TYR A 622 90.11 53.25 -19.55
N SER A 623 89.13 54.01 -19.06
CA SER A 623 87.83 53.50 -18.64
C SER A 623 86.76 53.87 -19.65
N ILE A 624 85.75 53.02 -19.73
CA ILE A 624 84.54 53.28 -20.50
C ILE A 624 83.33 52.80 -19.72
N SER A 625 82.26 53.57 -19.74
CA SER A 625 80.95 53.12 -19.28
C SER A 625 80.01 52.94 -20.47
N VAL A 626 79.24 51.86 -20.45
CA VAL A 626 78.17 51.59 -21.40
C VAL A 626 76.84 51.60 -20.66
N GLU A 627 75.89 52.37 -21.16
CA GLU A 627 74.53 52.49 -20.63
C GLU A 627 73.52 52.06 -21.69
N ASP A 628 72.48 51.33 -21.30
CA ASP A 628 71.37 50.96 -22.18
C ASP A 628 70.18 51.94 -22.08
N GLU A 629 69.08 51.68 -22.81
CA GLU A 629 67.90 52.58 -22.84
C GLU A 629 67.12 52.60 -21.51
N ASN A 630 67.28 51.56 -20.67
CA ASN A 630 66.66 51.46 -19.34
C ASN A 630 67.53 52.10 -18.24
N GLY A 631 68.72 52.62 -18.57
CA GLY A 631 69.66 53.21 -17.63
C GLY A 631 70.56 52.20 -16.92
N CYS A 632 70.69 50.98 -17.46
CA CYS A 632 71.55 49.94 -16.91
C CYS A 632 73.00 50.21 -17.34
N THR A 633 73.92 50.33 -16.38
CA THR A 633 75.31 50.70 -16.64
C THR A 633 76.30 49.58 -16.34
N VAL A 634 77.29 49.38 -17.22
CA VAL A 634 78.50 48.58 -16.94
C VAL A 634 79.73 49.42 -17.28
N SER A 635 80.82 49.25 -16.54
CA SER A 635 82.09 49.91 -16.81
C SER A 635 83.23 48.92 -16.78
N GLU A 636 84.20 49.10 -17.69
CA GLU A 636 85.43 48.31 -17.74
C GLU A 636 86.63 49.24 -17.91
N GLU A 637 87.80 48.76 -17.51
CA GLU A 637 89.08 49.44 -17.65
C GLU A 637 90.06 48.61 -18.49
N ILE A 638 90.88 49.28 -19.29
CA ILE A 638 91.97 48.65 -20.06
C ILE A 638 93.22 49.51 -20.03
N THR A 639 94.36 48.87 -19.86
CA THR A 639 95.68 49.50 -19.96
C THR A 639 96.23 49.37 -21.38
N VAL A 640 96.51 50.50 -22.02
CA VAL A 640 97.24 50.58 -23.28
C VAL A 640 98.74 50.65 -22.96
N ASN A 641 99.51 49.67 -23.45
CA ASN A 641 100.97 49.68 -23.27
C ASN A 641 101.59 50.92 -23.93
N SER A 642 102.72 51.38 -23.38
CA SER A 642 103.48 52.49 -23.96
C SER A 642 104.23 52.05 -25.23
N ALA A 643 104.50 53.00 -26.13
CA ALA A 643 105.23 52.73 -27.37
C ALA A 643 106.68 52.27 -27.13
N VAL A 644 107.11 51.21 -27.82
CA VAL A 644 108.49 50.67 -27.77
C VAL A 644 109.32 51.06 -29.01
N ILE A 645 110.66 51.01 -28.87
CA ILE A 645 111.60 51.26 -29.99
C ILE A 645 111.60 50.04 -30.94
N PRO A 646 111.43 50.21 -32.27
CA PRO A 646 111.21 49.10 -33.20
C PRO A 646 112.46 48.29 -33.64
N VAL A 647 113.67 48.61 -33.14
CA VAL A 647 114.92 47.91 -33.49
C VAL A 647 115.76 47.71 -32.24
N GLU A 648 116.14 46.46 -31.95
CA GLU A 648 117.11 46.12 -30.91
C GLU A 648 118.54 46.45 -31.36
N GLY A 649 119.28 47.20 -30.55
CA GLY A 649 120.71 47.40 -30.72
C GLY A 649 121.54 46.26 -30.11
N GLU A 650 122.83 46.18 -30.47
CA GLU A 650 123.77 45.13 -30.02
C GLU A 650 124.86 45.74 -29.13
N ILE A 651 125.28 45.03 -28.07
CA ILE A 651 126.46 45.37 -27.24
C ILE A 651 127.67 44.58 -27.76
N ASP A 652 128.79 45.26 -28.04
CA ASP A 652 130.08 44.65 -28.36
C ASP A 652 131.09 44.86 -27.20
N GLY A 653 131.90 43.84 -26.92
CA GLY A 653 132.91 43.85 -25.85
C GLY A 653 133.45 42.48 -25.47
N TYR A 654 134.44 42.44 -24.58
CA TYR A 654 135.04 41.18 -24.11
C TYR A 654 134.17 40.48 -23.06
N THR A 655 134.00 39.16 -23.17
CA THR A 655 133.25 38.33 -22.22
C THR A 655 134.12 37.64 -21.16
N GLU A 656 135.43 37.55 -21.40
CA GLU A 656 136.41 36.95 -20.49
C GLU A 656 137.47 37.99 -20.13
N VAL A 657 137.58 38.33 -18.84
CA VAL A 657 138.44 39.41 -18.35
C VAL A 657 139.15 38.99 -17.06
N MET A 658 140.27 39.63 -16.76
CA MET A 658 141.07 39.30 -15.57
C MET A 658 140.78 40.26 -14.43
N PHE A 659 140.84 39.74 -13.20
CA PHE A 659 140.79 40.58 -12.02
C PHE A 659 141.92 41.63 -12.02
N GLY A 660 141.55 42.90 -11.88
CA GLY A 660 142.43 44.06 -11.91
C GLY A 660 142.69 44.64 -13.30
N ASP A 661 142.08 44.09 -14.37
CA ASP A 661 142.22 44.58 -15.75
C ASP A 661 141.05 45.48 -16.18
N SER A 662 141.22 46.26 -17.25
CA SER A 662 140.19 47.15 -17.79
C SER A 662 139.73 46.72 -19.20
N SER A 663 138.41 46.72 -19.44
CA SER A 663 137.80 46.47 -20.77
C SER A 663 136.84 47.60 -21.19
N VAL A 664 136.45 47.62 -22.47
CA VAL A 664 135.53 48.60 -23.07
C VAL A 664 134.33 47.87 -23.67
N TYR A 665 133.13 48.44 -23.49
CA TYR A 665 131.87 47.96 -24.07
C TYR A 665 131.21 49.09 -24.85
N GLU A 666 130.70 48.79 -26.04
CA GLU A 666 130.06 49.76 -26.95
C GLU A 666 128.67 49.25 -27.37
N TYR A 667 127.69 50.16 -27.41
CA TYR A 667 126.34 49.89 -27.94
C TYR A 667 126.14 50.62 -29.26
N SER A 668 125.34 50.03 -30.16
CA SER A 668 124.98 50.67 -31.42
C SER A 668 124.36 52.05 -31.21
N TYR A 669 125.01 53.10 -31.70
CA TYR A 669 124.59 54.49 -31.48
C TYR A 669 123.39 54.89 -32.33
N THR A 670 122.29 55.22 -31.66
CA THR A 670 121.15 55.98 -32.17
C THR A 670 121.28 57.46 -31.82
N ALA A 671 121.19 58.35 -32.82
CA ALA A 671 121.38 59.78 -32.62
C ALA A 671 120.23 60.41 -31.82
N GLY A 672 120.55 61.09 -30.71
CA GLY A 672 119.60 61.79 -29.87
C GLY A 672 118.97 60.93 -28.75
N SER A 673 119.35 59.65 -28.66
CA SER A 673 118.98 58.78 -27.56
C SER A 673 119.88 58.97 -26.33
N SER A 674 119.34 58.71 -25.15
CA SER A 674 120.08 58.54 -23.90
C SER A 674 120.21 57.05 -23.57
N TYR A 675 121.31 56.67 -22.94
CA TYR A 675 121.61 55.28 -22.59
C TYR A 675 121.84 55.17 -21.09
N GLU A 676 121.18 54.21 -20.47
CA GLU A 676 121.40 53.86 -19.07
C GLU A 676 122.16 52.55 -18.99
N TRP A 677 123.37 52.59 -18.45
CA TRP A 677 124.25 51.43 -18.33
C TRP A 677 124.22 50.87 -16.90
N THR A 678 124.08 49.56 -16.78
CA THR A 678 124.14 48.85 -15.50
C THR A 678 125.12 47.68 -15.61
N PHE A 679 126.05 47.57 -14.66
CA PHE A 679 127.06 46.52 -14.67
C PHE A 679 127.32 45.98 -13.26
N SER A 680 127.91 44.80 -13.18
CA SER A 680 128.31 44.13 -11.93
C SER A 680 129.67 43.48 -12.09
N GLY A 681 130.49 43.49 -11.02
CA GLY A 681 131.84 42.90 -11.01
C GLY A 681 132.98 43.87 -11.34
N ALA A 682 132.65 45.10 -11.76
CA ALA A 682 133.60 46.14 -12.13
C ALA A 682 133.35 47.48 -11.41
N ASP A 683 134.43 48.25 -11.24
CA ASP A 683 134.41 49.68 -10.92
C ASP A 683 134.56 50.50 -12.20
N SER A 684 133.83 51.60 -12.36
CA SER A 684 133.95 52.46 -13.55
C SER A 684 135.27 53.22 -13.54
N LEU A 685 136.06 53.17 -14.62
CA LEU A 685 137.36 53.85 -14.65
C LEU A 685 137.39 55.13 -15.50
N VAL A 686 136.71 55.22 -16.65
CA VAL A 686 136.52 56.48 -17.44
C VAL A 686 135.34 56.31 -18.41
N VAL A 687 134.44 57.29 -18.53
CA VAL A 687 133.37 57.32 -19.56
C VAL A 687 133.90 58.07 -20.77
N SER A 688 134.12 57.39 -21.90
CA SER A 688 134.63 58.04 -23.11
C SER A 688 133.54 58.57 -24.05
N ASP A 689 132.32 58.02 -24.06
CA ASP A 689 131.15 58.54 -24.80
C ASP A 689 129.82 57.99 -24.22
N ILE A 690 128.65 58.55 -24.56
CA ILE A 690 127.34 58.11 -23.99
C ILE A 690 126.91 56.69 -24.39
N PHE A 691 127.48 56.16 -25.48
CA PHE A 691 127.18 54.82 -26.03
C PHE A 691 128.35 53.83 -25.83
N ALA A 692 129.40 54.19 -25.09
CA ALA A 692 130.51 53.30 -24.77
C ALA A 692 131.06 53.54 -23.36
N ILE A 693 131.27 52.47 -22.59
CA ILE A 693 131.78 52.52 -21.22
C ILE A 693 133.08 51.72 -21.07
N SER A 694 133.99 52.18 -20.20
CA SER A 694 135.17 51.42 -19.78
C SER A 694 135.09 51.02 -18.31
N LEU A 695 135.32 49.73 -18.07
CA LEU A 695 135.13 49.06 -16.78
C LEU A 695 136.44 48.44 -16.29
N LEU A 696 136.80 48.69 -15.03
CA LEU A 696 137.90 48.05 -14.32
C LEU A 696 137.34 46.89 -13.48
N TRP A 697 137.74 45.66 -13.78
CA TRP A 697 137.21 44.47 -13.12
C TRP A 697 137.83 44.28 -11.74
N ALA A 698 137.11 44.75 -10.72
CA ALA A 698 137.59 44.82 -9.34
C ALA A 698 137.08 43.68 -8.46
N THR A 699 136.24 42.78 -8.99
CA THR A 699 135.68 41.63 -8.25
C THR A 699 135.76 40.37 -9.10
N GLU A 700 136.23 39.27 -8.51
CA GLU A 700 136.29 37.94 -9.14
C GLU A 700 134.91 37.28 -9.24
N GLY A 701 134.69 36.51 -10.30
CA GLY A 701 133.46 35.76 -10.55
C GLY A 701 132.60 36.33 -11.68
N PRO A 702 131.31 35.92 -11.78
CA PRO A 702 130.42 36.38 -12.84
C PRO A 702 130.06 37.86 -12.67
N GLY A 703 130.20 38.61 -13.75
CA GLY A 703 129.75 39.97 -13.93
C GLY A 703 128.78 40.09 -15.11
N PHE A 704 128.25 41.28 -15.31
CA PHE A 704 127.45 41.58 -16.50
C PHE A 704 127.61 43.05 -16.87
N VAL A 705 127.27 43.36 -18.12
CA VAL A 705 127.09 44.72 -18.61
C VAL A 705 125.78 44.78 -19.38
N CYS A 706 124.90 45.68 -19.00
CA CYS A 706 123.64 45.94 -19.70
C CYS A 706 123.50 47.41 -20.07
N VAL A 707 122.71 47.67 -21.10
CA VAL A 707 122.32 49.01 -21.54
C VAL A 707 120.84 49.05 -21.89
N GLN A 708 120.17 50.14 -21.51
CA GLN A 708 118.81 50.44 -21.96
C GLN A 708 118.81 51.77 -22.72
N GLU A 709 118.25 51.76 -23.93
CA GLU A 709 118.12 52.96 -24.76
C GLU A 709 116.78 53.66 -24.48
N THR A 710 116.81 54.99 -24.34
CA THR A 710 115.63 55.85 -24.44
C THR A 710 115.84 56.84 -25.57
N ASN A 711 114.98 56.83 -26.59
CA ASN A 711 115.15 57.72 -27.73
C ASN A 711 114.66 59.15 -27.47
N ALA A 712 114.88 60.05 -28.43
CA ALA A 712 114.48 61.47 -28.32
C ALA A 712 112.96 61.72 -28.16
N PHE A 713 112.12 60.71 -28.45
CA PHE A 713 110.66 60.78 -28.30
C PHE A 713 110.18 60.19 -26.96
N GLY A 714 111.10 59.73 -26.09
CA GLY A 714 110.80 59.19 -24.77
C GLY A 714 110.40 57.71 -24.78
N CYS A 715 110.50 57.02 -25.92
CA CYS A 715 110.26 55.57 -25.99
C CYS A 715 111.47 54.85 -25.40
N ILE A 716 111.20 53.83 -24.58
CA ILE A 716 112.20 53.03 -23.91
C ILE A 716 112.33 51.71 -24.66
N GLY A 717 113.56 51.37 -25.07
CA GLY A 717 113.88 50.09 -25.70
C GLY A 717 114.04 48.97 -24.66
N GLU A 718 114.09 47.73 -25.13
CA GLU A 718 114.45 46.61 -24.26
C GLU A 718 115.89 46.75 -23.73
N GLN A 719 116.12 46.24 -22.52
CA GLN A 719 117.45 46.22 -21.93
C GLN A 719 118.28 45.09 -22.54
N VAL A 720 119.42 45.42 -23.14
CA VAL A 720 120.34 44.45 -23.74
C VAL A 720 121.46 44.18 -22.74
N CYS A 721 121.85 42.91 -22.55
CA CYS A 721 122.84 42.49 -21.56
C CYS A 721 123.87 41.52 -22.16
N ILE A 722 125.12 41.61 -21.71
CA ILE A 722 126.18 40.63 -21.96
C ILE A 722 126.77 40.14 -20.62
N GLU A 723 127.01 38.83 -20.51
CA GLU A 723 127.60 38.19 -19.33
C GLU A 723 129.13 38.18 -19.41
N ILE A 724 129.77 38.47 -18.29
CA ILE A 724 131.23 38.60 -18.18
C ILE A 724 131.76 37.61 -17.14
N ASN A 725 132.88 36.96 -17.42
CA ASN A 725 133.56 36.08 -16.49
C ASN A 725 134.92 36.67 -16.08
N VAL A 726 135.09 36.94 -14.77
CA VAL A 726 136.29 37.56 -14.21
C VAL A 726 137.11 36.53 -13.42
N SER A 727 138.36 36.26 -13.83
CA SER A 727 139.22 35.23 -13.22
C SER A 727 140.44 35.77 -12.44
N VAL A 728 140.93 35.04 -11.43
CA VAL A 728 142.09 35.40 -10.59
C VAL A 728 143.27 34.43 -10.79
N GLY A 729 144.30 34.91 -11.48
CA GLY A 729 145.59 34.22 -11.57
C GLY A 729 145.76 33.29 -12.77
N LEU A 730 147.02 33.05 -13.14
CA LEU A 730 147.39 32.37 -14.39
C LEU A 730 147.04 30.87 -14.42
N GLU A 731 146.87 30.21 -13.27
CA GLU A 731 146.69 28.75 -13.20
C GLU A 731 145.31 28.30 -13.69
N GLU A 732 144.27 29.13 -13.58
CA GLU A 732 142.93 28.81 -14.11
C GLU A 732 142.81 29.01 -15.63
N LEU A 733 143.72 29.77 -16.26
CA LEU A 733 143.84 29.89 -17.72
C LEU A 733 144.80 28.87 -18.36
N ILE A 734 145.47 28.03 -17.56
CA ILE A 734 146.49 27.06 -18.05
C ILE A 734 145.90 25.68 -18.35
N ASN A 735 144.68 25.36 -17.89
CA ASN A 735 144.07 24.04 -18.11
C ASN A 735 143.27 23.90 -19.41
N GLU A 736 143.20 24.94 -20.26
CA GLU A 736 142.68 24.80 -21.60
C GLU A 736 143.81 24.77 -22.63
N ASP A 737 143.96 23.62 -23.26
CA ASP A 737 144.73 23.39 -24.48
C ASP A 737 144.02 24.09 -25.65
N SER A 738 143.89 25.43 -25.57
CA SER A 738 143.30 26.25 -26.61
C SER A 738 144.39 27.08 -27.30
N ASP A 739 144.54 26.82 -28.60
CA ASP A 739 145.46 27.46 -29.55
C ASP A 739 145.13 28.95 -29.82
N LEU A 740 144.63 29.69 -28.83
CA LEU A 740 143.94 30.98 -29.06
C LEU A 740 144.56 32.24 -28.47
N THR A 741 145.75 32.20 -27.87
CA THR A 741 146.44 33.46 -27.50
C THR A 741 147.86 33.50 -28.04
N ASP A 742 148.02 33.99 -29.26
CA ASP A 742 149.30 34.23 -29.94
C ASP A 742 149.99 35.54 -29.47
N GLY A 743 149.69 35.94 -28.23
CA GLY A 743 150.11 37.19 -27.59
C GLY A 743 151.17 36.99 -26.50
N LEU A 744 151.94 38.04 -26.24
CA LEU A 744 152.92 38.11 -25.15
C LEU A 744 152.24 38.70 -23.91
N PHE A 745 152.03 37.90 -22.87
CA PHE A 745 151.36 38.34 -21.64
C PHE A 745 152.36 38.51 -20.50
N ALA A 746 152.52 39.74 -20.02
CA ALA A 746 153.37 40.10 -18.88
C ALA A 746 152.55 40.07 -17.57
N PHE A 747 153.03 39.32 -16.57
CA PHE A 747 152.34 39.16 -15.29
C PHE A 747 153.28 39.10 -14.06
N PRO A 748 152.99 39.80 -12.94
CA PRO A 748 152.00 40.87 -12.88
C PRO A 748 152.43 42.02 -13.80
N ASN A 749 151.50 42.86 -14.27
CA ASN A 749 151.87 44.12 -14.92
C ASN A 749 152.76 44.90 -13.92
N PRO A 750 154.08 45.04 -14.16
CA PRO A 750 155.04 45.09 -13.06
C PRO A 750 155.19 46.47 -12.45
N SER A 751 154.39 46.79 -11.44
CA SER A 751 154.62 48.00 -10.62
C SER A 751 155.99 48.05 -9.94
N THR A 752 156.79 46.97 -9.94
CA THR A 752 158.14 46.93 -9.31
C THR A 752 159.27 46.52 -10.27
N GLY A 753 158.98 46.39 -11.57
CA GLY A 753 159.95 45.94 -12.58
C GLY A 753 160.25 44.44 -12.57
N GLN A 754 159.58 43.63 -11.75
CA GLN A 754 159.58 42.15 -11.82
C GLN A 754 158.26 41.62 -12.37
N PHE A 755 158.35 40.82 -13.43
CA PHE A 755 157.22 40.13 -14.02
C PHE A 755 157.66 38.89 -14.78
N THR A 756 156.72 37.98 -14.94
CA THR A 756 156.79 36.77 -15.72
C THR A 756 156.03 36.97 -17.03
N CYS A 757 156.69 36.77 -18.16
CA CYS A 757 156.00 36.68 -19.43
C CYS A 757 155.65 35.24 -19.77
N LYS A 758 154.39 34.98 -20.14
CA LYS A 758 154.02 33.76 -20.88
C LYS A 758 154.39 33.95 -22.35
N LEU A 759 155.28 33.11 -22.85
CA LEU A 759 155.75 33.14 -24.23
C LEU A 759 154.82 32.31 -25.12
N PRO A 760 154.37 32.85 -26.27
CA PRO A 760 153.64 32.06 -27.27
C PRO A 760 154.53 30.94 -27.82
N LYS A 761 153.91 29.81 -28.20
CA LYS A 761 154.58 28.57 -28.66
C LYS A 761 155.54 28.81 -29.84
N VAL A 762 155.28 29.84 -30.65
CA VAL A 762 156.07 30.24 -31.83
C VAL A 762 157.47 30.76 -31.45
N LEU A 763 157.67 31.24 -30.22
CA LEU A 763 158.96 31.77 -29.75
C LEU A 763 159.86 30.71 -29.06
N MET A 764 159.58 29.40 -29.23
CA MET A 764 160.37 28.31 -28.65
C MET A 764 161.76 28.18 -29.32
N GLY A 765 162.82 28.27 -28.52
CA GLY A 765 164.22 28.27 -28.96
C GLY A 765 165.02 29.40 -28.32
N THR A 766 166.11 29.83 -28.97
CA THR A 766 166.91 30.98 -28.55
C THR A 766 166.40 32.24 -29.25
N SER A 767 165.80 33.18 -28.52
CA SER A 767 165.26 34.44 -29.05
C SER A 767 165.85 35.65 -28.33
N ASP A 768 166.27 36.68 -29.08
CA ASP A 768 166.75 37.93 -28.49
C ASP A 768 165.56 38.74 -27.96
N TRP A 769 165.71 39.30 -26.75
CA TRP A 769 164.76 40.24 -26.20
C TRP A 769 165.41 41.61 -25.97
N ARG A 770 164.60 42.66 -26.12
CA ARG A 770 164.98 44.05 -25.90
C ARG A 770 163.87 44.76 -25.13
N LEU A 771 164.23 45.40 -24.04
CA LEU A 771 163.37 46.36 -23.36
C LEU A 771 163.69 47.75 -23.91
N ILE A 772 162.68 48.41 -24.46
CA ILE A 772 162.84 49.71 -25.12
C ILE A 772 162.00 50.74 -24.37
N ASP A 773 162.58 51.90 -24.06
CA ASP A 773 161.80 53.00 -23.48
C ASP A 773 160.84 53.62 -24.51
N MET A 774 159.87 54.41 -24.08
CA MET A 774 158.93 55.09 -25.00
C MET A 774 159.60 56.11 -25.96
N ARG A 775 160.91 56.35 -25.83
CA ARG A 775 161.69 57.21 -26.75
C ARG A 775 162.46 56.38 -27.78
N GLY A 776 162.32 55.05 -27.75
CA GLY A 776 162.95 54.12 -28.68
C GLY A 776 164.37 53.68 -28.30
N SER A 777 164.87 54.04 -27.12
CA SER A 777 166.20 53.62 -26.66
C SER A 777 166.14 52.26 -25.95
N VAL A 778 167.08 51.36 -26.27
CA VAL A 778 167.14 50.03 -25.64
C VAL A 778 167.69 50.18 -24.22
N ALA A 779 166.82 50.03 -23.22
CA ALA A 779 167.12 50.14 -21.80
C ALA A 779 167.83 48.88 -21.26
N ALA A 780 167.41 47.70 -21.72
CA ALA A 780 168.06 46.43 -21.43
C ALA A 780 167.88 45.46 -22.59
N ARG A 781 168.76 44.46 -22.70
CA ARG A 781 168.63 43.38 -23.70
C ARG A 781 169.28 42.12 -23.18
N GLY A 782 168.83 40.99 -23.70
CA GLY A 782 169.39 39.69 -23.40
C GLY A 782 168.96 38.64 -24.41
N VAL A 783 169.40 37.42 -24.16
CA VAL A 783 169.02 36.27 -24.96
C VAL A 783 168.16 35.37 -24.08
N LEU A 784 166.97 35.04 -24.57
CA LEU A 784 166.05 34.14 -23.93
C LEU A 784 166.29 32.74 -24.49
N ILE A 785 166.60 31.78 -23.62
CA ILE A 785 166.66 30.36 -23.97
C ILE A 785 165.44 29.71 -23.32
N ALA A 786 164.37 29.51 -24.10
CA ALA A 786 163.16 28.87 -23.61
C ALA A 786 163.34 27.34 -23.69
N THR A 787 163.60 26.68 -22.56
CA THR A 787 163.57 25.21 -22.45
C THR A 787 162.29 24.78 -21.71
N GLU A 788 161.36 24.13 -22.44
CA GLU A 788 160.09 23.49 -22.03
C GLU A 788 159.11 24.28 -21.12
N ALA A 789 159.56 25.08 -20.15
CA ALA A 789 158.75 26.03 -19.41
C ALA A 789 158.48 27.29 -20.27
N ARG A 790 157.21 27.54 -20.62
CA ARG A 790 156.71 28.70 -21.41
C ARG A 790 156.69 30.03 -20.66
N LEU A 791 157.18 30.06 -19.43
CA LEU A 791 157.21 31.23 -18.57
C LEU A 791 158.65 31.72 -18.46
N HIS A 792 158.86 33.01 -18.68
CA HIS A 792 160.16 33.63 -18.47
C HIS A 792 160.04 34.82 -17.53
N GLU A 793 160.83 34.79 -16.47
CA GLU A 793 160.92 35.89 -15.52
C GLU A 793 161.87 36.96 -16.03
N PHE A 794 161.33 38.17 -16.13
CA PHE A 794 162.07 39.39 -16.35
C PHE A 794 162.20 40.14 -15.03
N ASN A 795 163.43 40.49 -14.68
CA ASN A 795 163.72 41.34 -13.54
C ASN A 795 164.50 42.58 -14.01
N PHE A 796 163.84 43.72 -13.95
CA PHE A 796 164.34 45.03 -14.35
C PHE A 796 164.39 46.02 -13.18
N SER A 797 164.50 45.54 -11.94
CA SER A 797 164.53 46.41 -10.75
C SER A 797 165.67 47.45 -10.71
N ASP A 798 166.69 47.27 -11.56
CA ASP A 798 167.81 48.22 -11.72
C ASP A 798 167.56 49.29 -12.81
N ILE A 799 166.42 49.24 -13.51
CA ILE A 799 166.01 50.20 -14.54
C ILE A 799 165.15 51.31 -13.88
N VAL A 800 165.16 52.51 -14.45
CA VAL A 800 164.42 53.68 -13.93
C VAL A 800 162.91 53.47 -14.11
N ALA A 801 162.08 54.04 -13.23
CA ALA A 801 160.63 54.01 -13.39
C ALA A 801 160.17 54.75 -14.66
N GLY A 802 159.20 54.18 -15.35
CA GLY A 802 158.63 54.69 -16.59
C GLY A 802 157.93 53.60 -17.40
N ASN A 803 157.37 53.99 -18.54
CA ASN A 803 156.76 53.07 -19.49
C ASN A 803 157.82 52.53 -20.47
N TYR A 804 157.78 51.23 -20.69
CA TYR A 804 158.67 50.48 -21.55
C TYR A 804 157.86 49.55 -22.44
N LEU A 805 158.47 49.14 -23.54
CA LEU A 805 157.98 48.10 -24.42
C LEU A 805 158.98 46.94 -24.37
N LEU A 806 158.53 45.78 -23.90
CA LEU A 806 159.33 44.56 -23.97
C LEU A 806 159.06 43.88 -25.30
N LEU A 807 160.11 43.75 -26.11
CA LEU A 807 160.10 43.07 -27.40
C LEU A 807 160.84 41.75 -27.29
N ILE A 808 160.20 40.67 -27.75
CA ILE A 808 160.79 39.33 -27.85
C ILE A 808 160.48 38.81 -29.25
N GLY A 809 161.51 38.65 -30.08
CA GLY A 809 161.31 38.38 -31.51
C GLY A 809 160.55 39.52 -32.21
N ASP A 810 159.40 39.22 -32.78
CA ASP A 810 158.48 40.13 -33.46
C ASP A 810 157.26 40.54 -32.61
N LYS A 811 157.12 40.00 -31.40
CA LYS A 811 156.01 40.30 -30.47
C LYS A 811 156.45 41.36 -29.45
N ALA A 812 155.49 42.19 -29.02
CA ALA A 812 155.70 43.25 -28.05
C ALA A 812 154.62 43.22 -26.98
N THR A 813 154.97 43.62 -25.76
CA THR A 813 154.00 43.89 -24.68
C THR A 813 154.40 45.15 -23.93
N ALA A 814 153.41 45.94 -23.51
CA ALA A 814 153.65 47.15 -22.74
C ALA A 814 153.99 46.78 -21.30
N VAL A 815 155.00 47.45 -20.75
CA VAL A 815 155.52 47.20 -19.41
C VAL A 815 155.70 48.54 -18.72
N GLN A 816 154.92 48.81 -17.68
CA GLN A 816 155.10 49.99 -16.84
C GLN A 816 155.94 49.59 -15.64
N ILE A 817 157.11 50.22 -15.44
CA ILE A 817 157.95 50.03 -14.25
C ILE A 817 157.67 51.20 -13.32
N GLU A 818 157.07 50.94 -12.16
CA GLU A 818 156.94 51.91 -11.07
C GLU A 818 158.01 51.63 -10.00
N ARG A 819 158.27 52.57 -9.09
CA ARG A 819 159.22 52.37 -7.99
C ARG A 819 158.61 52.69 -6.65
#